data_AF-A0A9W7CMD2-F1
#
_entry.id   AF-A0A9W7CMD2-F1
#
_cell.length_a   1.000
_cell.length_b   1.000
_cell.length_c   1.000
_cell.angle_alpha   90.00
_cell.angle_beta   90.00
_cell.angle_gamma   90.00
#
_symmetry.space_group_name_H-M   'P 1'
#
loop_
_entity.id
_entity.type
_entity.pdbx_description
1 polymer ?
#
loop_
_entity_poly.entity_id
_entity_poly.type
_entity_poly.pdbx_seq_one_letter_code
_entity_poly.pdbx_strand_id
1 'polypeptide(L)'
;MWRTQAYHHIAPPRASRACSSPTSVRGGGRRGQDLALTSCSAGPRGTLKMLVGGAGQIKLTKDGNVLLHEMQIQHPTAALIARAATAQDDVTGDGTTSTVLFIGELLKQAERFLADGLHPRILSEGFELAKDEALRVLDTMKTTPEDVLKDRELLCSVARTSLRTKLDQKLADQLTEIITDAVLTIAVPERPIDLHMIEIMHMMHQSSSDTRLVKGLVLDHGSRHPDMPTSLENCYIMTCNVSLEYEKSEVNSGFFYNSAEQREKMVEAERKFTDDKVRQIIELKREVCTEENKKTFVIINQKGIDPLSLDMLAKEGILALRRAKRRNMERITLACGGMPINSTDDMDESMLGYAGKVYEQTLGEERYTFVEDVQHPKSCTILIKGPNEHTIAQIKDAIRDGVRAVNNAVEDKGVVPGAAAFELSAHEALNKFKGTVKGRAKLGVQAFSDALLVIPKVLAENSGLDVQDTLIAVQEEHQNSGMFVGIDLFSGEPMLPEQEGIWDNYRVKRQFIHLATTLASQLLLVDEVMRAGKQMGGGGMQPEHSRSTSTFLATSSDSATVRLVLSMLSLVRISDRTLCASKTKKTDEHFACRVDVYTLTHRIRREEGAVVIEVGGVGAPAGDAAAAGEDAAAVGRVAGHDGAAR
;
A
#
# COMPACT_ATOMS: atom_id res chain seq x y z
N MET A 1 10.81 -63.66 -43.61
CA MET A 1 11.99 -64.03 -42.81
C MET A 1 12.83 -62.77 -42.60
N TRP A 2 13.03 -62.38 -41.33
CA TRP A 2 14.25 -61.78 -40.71
C TRP A 2 14.79 -60.46 -41.30
N ARG A 3 14.62 -59.32 -40.59
CA ARG A 3 15.54 -58.70 -39.57
C ARG A 3 16.68 -57.90 -40.25
N THR A 4 17.12 -56.68 -39.90
CA THR A 4 16.94 -55.77 -38.74
C THR A 4 17.67 -54.42 -39.04
N GLN A 5 17.20 -53.30 -38.44
CA GLN A 5 17.96 -52.13 -37.92
C GLN A 5 18.78 -51.23 -38.89
N ALA A 6 18.93 -49.90 -38.74
CA ALA A 6 18.52 -48.88 -37.77
C ALA A 6 18.72 -47.45 -38.35
N TYR A 7 17.90 -46.50 -37.88
CA TYR A 7 18.07 -45.04 -37.71
C TYR A 7 19.16 -44.24 -38.45
N HIS A 8 18.73 -43.24 -39.24
CA HIS A 8 18.88 -41.81 -38.90
C HIS A 8 18.03 -40.93 -39.85
N HIS A 9 17.03 -40.23 -39.29
CA HIS A 9 16.24 -39.22 -39.99
C HIS A 9 16.95 -37.86 -39.93
N ILE A 10 17.36 -37.35 -41.09
CA ILE A 10 17.62 -35.92 -41.33
C ILE A 10 16.42 -35.41 -42.12
N ALA A 11 15.66 -34.48 -41.54
CA ALA A 11 14.53 -33.83 -42.20
C ALA A 11 15.01 -32.63 -43.06
N PRO A 12 14.50 -32.43 -44.29
CA PRO A 12 14.69 -31.21 -45.06
C PRO A 12 13.59 -30.16 -44.77
N PRO A 13 13.79 -28.89 -45.15
CA PRO A 13 13.07 -27.73 -44.60
C PRO A 13 11.70 -27.58 -45.25
N ARG A 14 10.66 -27.30 -44.45
CA ARG A 14 9.34 -26.91 -44.94
C ARG A 14 9.17 -25.40 -44.95
N ALA A 15 8.79 -24.93 -46.12
CA ALA A 15 8.44 -23.57 -46.48
C ALA A 15 7.27 -22.99 -45.65
N SER A 16 7.27 -21.66 -45.64
CA SER A 16 6.26 -20.72 -45.19
C SER A 16 4.81 -21.17 -45.42
N ARG A 17 4.04 -21.26 -44.33
CA ARG A 17 2.58 -21.15 -44.34
C ARG A 17 2.14 -20.17 -43.25
N ALA A 18 1.12 -19.42 -43.60
CA ALA A 18 0.66 -18.18 -43.04
C ALA A 18 0.21 -18.24 -41.57
N CYS A 19 0.29 -17.06 -40.93
CA CYS A 19 -0.36 -16.69 -39.69
C CYS A 19 -1.84 -17.11 -39.66
N SER A 20 -2.25 -17.81 -38.61
CA SER A 20 -3.60 -17.75 -38.02
C SER A 20 -3.59 -18.54 -36.71
N SER A 21 -3.82 -17.83 -35.60
CA SER A 21 -4.42 -18.28 -34.34
C SER A 21 -3.71 -19.22 -33.34
N PRO A 22 -2.36 -19.17 -33.11
CA PRO A 22 -1.90 -19.54 -31.75
C PRO A 22 -0.78 -18.66 -31.15
N THR A 23 -0.33 -17.60 -31.82
CA THR A 23 0.86 -16.84 -31.37
C THR A 23 0.57 -15.78 -30.29
N SER A 24 -0.67 -15.28 -30.20
CA SER A 24 -1.07 -14.25 -29.21
C SER A 24 -1.12 -14.83 -27.78
N VAL A 25 -1.74 -16.00 -27.61
CA VAL A 25 -1.93 -16.65 -26.30
C VAL A 25 -0.63 -17.23 -25.73
N ARG A 26 0.24 -17.83 -26.57
CA ARG A 26 1.58 -18.31 -26.13
C ARG A 26 2.49 -17.17 -25.67
N GLY A 27 2.27 -15.97 -26.20
CA GLY A 27 2.90 -14.76 -25.72
C GLY A 27 2.46 -14.40 -24.29
N GLY A 28 1.19 -14.61 -23.94
CA GLY A 28 0.65 -14.37 -22.61
C GLY A 28 1.09 -15.41 -21.58
N GLY A 29 1.10 -16.70 -21.94
CA GLY A 29 1.44 -17.80 -21.04
C GLY A 29 2.90 -17.82 -20.57
N ARG A 30 3.85 -17.54 -21.47
CA ARG A 30 5.28 -17.39 -21.10
C ARG A 30 5.61 -16.07 -20.40
N ARG A 31 4.82 -15.01 -20.62
CA ARG A 31 5.04 -13.67 -20.00
C ARG A 31 4.25 -13.45 -18.71
N GLY A 32 3.37 -14.36 -18.33
CA GLY A 32 2.87 -14.48 -16.96
C GLY A 32 3.98 -14.75 -15.93
N GLN A 33 5.19 -15.10 -16.39
CA GLN A 33 6.38 -15.23 -15.53
C GLN A 33 6.94 -13.88 -15.05
N ASP A 34 6.65 -12.76 -15.72
CA ASP A 34 7.04 -11.43 -15.22
C ASP A 34 6.17 -10.99 -14.02
N LEU A 35 4.99 -11.61 -13.86
CA LEU A 35 4.13 -11.49 -12.67
C LEU A 35 4.64 -12.29 -11.46
N ALA A 36 5.70 -13.09 -11.61
CA ALA A 36 6.33 -13.81 -10.49
C ALA A 36 6.95 -12.86 -9.45
N LEU A 37 7.08 -11.56 -9.75
CA LEU A 37 7.51 -10.57 -8.76
C LEU A 37 6.50 -10.42 -7.62
N THR A 38 5.20 -10.54 -7.91
CA THR A 38 4.15 -10.38 -6.91
C THR A 38 3.97 -11.64 -6.05
N SER A 39 4.33 -12.84 -6.54
CA SER A 39 4.21 -14.08 -5.77
C SER A 39 5.11 -14.09 -4.55
N CYS A 40 6.34 -13.59 -4.68
CA CYS A 40 7.29 -13.48 -3.57
C CYS A 40 6.85 -12.52 -2.47
N SER A 41 5.81 -11.71 -2.68
CA SER A 41 5.34 -10.70 -1.72
C SER A 41 4.12 -11.18 -0.92
N ALA A 42 3.53 -12.32 -1.28
CA ALA A 42 2.32 -12.85 -0.65
C ALA A 42 2.58 -13.45 0.75
N GLY A 43 1.66 -13.19 1.69
CA GLY A 43 1.67 -13.75 3.04
C GLY A 43 2.69 -13.10 3.99
N PRO A 44 2.67 -13.40 5.30
CA PRO A 44 3.56 -12.79 6.29
C PRO A 44 5.04 -13.10 6.04
N ARG A 45 5.37 -14.29 5.51
CA ARG A 45 6.75 -14.66 5.12
C ARG A 45 7.19 -14.16 3.74
N GLY A 46 6.34 -13.41 3.02
CA GLY A 46 6.75 -12.78 1.77
C GLY A 46 7.90 -11.77 1.95
N THR A 47 8.71 -11.63 0.90
CA THR A 47 9.88 -10.75 0.83
C THR A 47 9.51 -9.29 0.59
N LEU A 48 10.27 -8.37 1.19
CA LEU A 48 10.17 -6.94 0.90
C LEU A 48 10.92 -6.62 -0.40
N LYS A 49 10.33 -5.74 -1.21
CA LYS A 49 10.95 -5.24 -2.43
C LYS A 49 11.36 -3.78 -2.24
N MET A 50 12.59 -3.49 -2.63
CA MET A 50 13.09 -2.12 -2.71
C MET A 50 13.01 -1.62 -4.14
N LEU A 51 12.23 -0.56 -4.33
CA LEU A 51 12.11 0.16 -5.57
C LEU A 51 12.96 1.43 -5.51
N VAL A 52 13.72 1.67 -6.57
CA VAL A 52 14.50 2.90 -6.75
C VAL A 52 13.96 3.60 -8.00
N GLY A 53 13.32 4.75 -7.82
CA GLY A 53 12.80 5.55 -8.92
C GLY A 53 13.92 6.23 -9.72
N GLY A 54 13.59 6.76 -10.90
CA GLY A 54 14.58 7.46 -11.75
C GLY A 54 15.20 8.70 -11.11
N ALA A 55 14.51 9.32 -10.14
CA ALA A 55 15.02 10.43 -9.33
C ALA A 55 15.89 9.98 -8.14
N GLY A 56 16.12 8.68 -7.96
CA GLY A 56 16.83 8.12 -6.81
C GLY A 56 15.98 7.98 -5.55
N GLN A 57 14.68 8.25 -5.60
CA GLN A 57 13.77 8.01 -4.48
C GLN A 57 13.69 6.51 -4.18
N ILE A 58 13.88 6.14 -2.92
CA ILE A 58 13.81 4.76 -2.46
C ILE A 58 12.42 4.53 -1.85
N LYS A 59 11.76 3.44 -2.24
CA LYS A 59 10.50 3.00 -1.65
C LYS A 59 10.60 1.52 -1.31
N LEU A 60 10.27 1.18 -0.07
CA LEU A 60 10.20 -0.20 0.40
C LEU A 60 8.74 -0.59 0.48
N THR A 61 8.37 -1.68 -0.19
CA THR A 61 6.99 -2.16 -0.13
C THR A 61 6.90 -3.67 -0.28
N LYS A 62 5.83 -4.22 0.29
CA LYS A 62 5.36 -5.58 0.08
C LYS A 62 3.98 -5.61 -0.56
N ASP A 63 3.30 -4.47 -0.61
CA ASP A 63 1.97 -4.38 -1.20
C ASP A 63 2.05 -4.42 -2.73
N GLY A 64 1.21 -5.28 -3.32
CA GLY A 64 1.13 -5.49 -4.75
C GLY A 64 0.64 -4.23 -5.49
N ASN A 65 -0.27 -3.46 -4.90
CA ASN A 65 -0.79 -2.25 -5.57
C ASN A 65 0.29 -1.18 -5.69
N VAL A 66 1.03 -0.91 -4.61
CA VAL A 66 2.18 0.01 -4.64
C VAL A 66 3.22 -0.44 -5.68
N LEU A 67 3.56 -1.74 -5.73
CA LEU A 67 4.49 -2.26 -6.73
C LEU A 67 4.03 -1.99 -8.16
N LEU A 68 2.76 -2.29 -8.46
CA LEU A 68 2.21 -2.16 -9.81
C LEU A 68 2.06 -0.70 -10.26
N HIS A 69 1.87 0.24 -9.33
CA HIS A 69 1.80 1.67 -9.64
C HIS A 69 3.17 2.32 -9.89
N GLU A 70 4.18 1.92 -9.11
CA GLU A 70 5.53 2.50 -9.21
C GLU A 70 6.32 1.91 -10.39
N MET A 71 6.00 0.67 -10.78
CA MET A 71 6.63 0.03 -11.93
C MET A 71 6.09 0.57 -13.26
N GLN A 72 6.99 0.86 -14.20
CA GLN A 72 6.63 1.27 -15.55
C GLN A 72 6.31 0.03 -16.41
N ILE A 73 5.04 -0.38 -16.40
CA ILE A 73 4.59 -1.57 -17.13
C ILE A 73 4.41 -1.25 -18.62
N GLN A 74 5.25 -1.85 -19.47
CA GLN A 74 5.17 -1.66 -20.93
C GLN A 74 4.18 -2.61 -21.61
N HIS A 75 4.01 -3.82 -21.08
CA HIS A 75 3.20 -4.85 -21.72
C HIS A 75 1.69 -4.57 -21.54
N PRO A 76 0.88 -4.52 -22.61
CA PRO A 76 -0.53 -4.12 -22.52
C PRO A 76 -1.36 -5.06 -21.65
N THR A 77 -1.13 -6.38 -21.71
CA THR A 77 -1.83 -7.34 -20.84
C THR A 77 -1.47 -7.15 -19.37
N ALA A 78 -0.20 -6.86 -19.07
CA ALA A 78 0.22 -6.64 -17.70
C ALA A 78 -0.36 -5.31 -17.16
N ALA A 79 -0.47 -4.29 -18.01
CA ALA A 79 -1.14 -3.05 -17.66
C ALA A 79 -2.64 -3.25 -17.40
N LEU A 80 -3.32 -4.13 -18.14
CA LEU A 80 -4.72 -4.50 -17.86
C LEU A 80 -4.87 -5.22 -16.53
N ILE A 81 -3.98 -6.17 -16.22
CA ILE A 81 -3.97 -6.87 -14.93
C ILE A 81 -3.68 -5.90 -13.78
N ALA A 82 -2.72 -4.98 -13.96
CA ALA A 82 -2.41 -3.95 -12.99
C ALA A 82 -3.61 -3.06 -12.68
N ARG A 83 -4.37 -2.66 -13.70
CA ARG A 83 -5.62 -1.90 -13.50
C ARG A 83 -6.68 -2.67 -12.72
N ALA A 84 -6.78 -3.98 -12.90
CA ALA A 84 -7.69 -4.81 -12.11
C ALA A 84 -7.23 -4.90 -10.64
N ALA A 85 -5.92 -4.98 -10.39
CA ALA A 85 -5.37 -4.93 -9.04
C ALA A 85 -5.63 -3.57 -8.36
N THR A 86 -5.45 -2.46 -9.08
CA THR A 86 -5.82 -1.11 -8.57
C THR A 86 -7.31 -1.02 -8.25
N ALA A 87 -8.19 -1.55 -9.11
CA ALA A 87 -9.62 -1.57 -8.86
C ALA A 87 -9.99 -2.39 -7.61
N GLN A 88 -9.26 -3.49 -7.35
CA GLN A 88 -9.41 -4.28 -6.11
C GLN A 88 -8.99 -3.45 -4.89
N ASP A 89 -7.85 -2.74 -4.97
CA ASP A 89 -7.35 -1.89 -3.87
C ASP A 89 -8.29 -0.73 -3.56
N ASP A 90 -8.85 -0.08 -4.58
CA ASP A 90 -9.72 1.08 -4.40
C ASP A 90 -11.01 0.71 -3.65
N VAL A 91 -11.58 -0.47 -3.94
CA VAL A 91 -12.82 -0.95 -3.32
C VAL A 91 -12.59 -1.60 -1.97
N THR A 92 -11.56 -2.45 -1.86
CA THR A 92 -11.37 -3.31 -0.70
C THR A 92 -10.13 -2.99 0.13
N GLY A 93 -9.08 -2.43 -0.48
CA GLY A 93 -7.81 -2.13 0.17
C GLY A 93 -6.93 -3.33 0.48
N ASP A 94 -7.31 -4.53 0.04
CA ASP A 94 -6.48 -5.73 0.21
C ASP A 94 -6.76 -6.77 -0.91
N GLY A 95 -5.94 -7.81 -0.99
CA GLY A 95 -6.11 -8.91 -1.97
C GLY A 95 -5.63 -8.58 -3.38
N THR A 96 -4.86 -7.51 -3.53
CA THR A 96 -4.27 -7.04 -4.80
C THR A 96 -3.34 -8.11 -5.38
N THR A 97 -2.40 -8.58 -4.57
CA THR A 97 -1.48 -9.67 -4.88
C THR A 97 -2.21 -10.96 -5.23
N SER A 98 -3.20 -11.35 -4.42
CA SER A 98 -3.97 -12.58 -4.66
C SER A 98 -4.66 -12.55 -6.02
N THR A 99 -5.28 -11.41 -6.37
CA THR A 99 -5.96 -11.20 -7.67
C THR A 99 -5.01 -11.42 -8.85
N VAL A 100 -3.83 -10.84 -8.79
CA VAL A 100 -2.79 -10.94 -9.82
C VAL A 100 -2.31 -12.38 -9.98
N LEU A 101 -2.06 -13.08 -8.87
CA LEU A 101 -1.63 -14.48 -8.87
C LEU A 101 -2.69 -15.41 -9.43
N PHE A 102 -3.94 -15.21 -9.04
CA PHE A 102 -5.03 -16.06 -9.50
C PHE A 102 -5.31 -15.89 -10.99
N ILE A 103 -5.28 -14.66 -11.53
CA ILE A 103 -5.39 -14.44 -12.98
C ILE A 103 -4.26 -15.17 -13.72
N GLY A 104 -3.03 -15.05 -13.22
CA GLY A 104 -1.86 -15.71 -13.81
C GLY A 104 -1.99 -17.23 -13.86
N GLU A 105 -2.36 -17.86 -12.73
CA GLU A 105 -2.53 -19.31 -12.69
C GLU A 105 -3.75 -19.77 -13.49
N LEU A 106 -4.86 -19.01 -13.48
CA LEU A 106 -6.06 -19.34 -14.26
C LEU A 106 -5.76 -19.38 -15.76
N LEU A 107 -5.01 -18.41 -16.27
CA LEU A 107 -4.56 -18.40 -17.68
C LEU A 107 -3.59 -19.53 -17.99
N LYS A 108 -2.70 -19.88 -17.05
CA LYS A 108 -1.76 -21.00 -17.19
C LYS A 108 -2.48 -22.35 -17.21
N GLN A 109 -3.51 -22.54 -16.38
CA GLN A 109 -4.35 -23.75 -16.44
C GLN A 109 -5.17 -23.78 -17.74
N ALA A 110 -5.70 -22.64 -18.19
CA ALA A 110 -6.39 -22.55 -19.47
C ALA A 110 -5.49 -22.92 -20.66
N GLU A 111 -4.23 -22.48 -20.68
CA GLU A 111 -3.27 -22.78 -21.75
C GLU A 111 -3.09 -24.28 -21.98
N ARG A 112 -3.12 -25.10 -20.91
CA ARG A 112 -3.03 -26.57 -21.01
C ARG A 112 -4.18 -27.14 -21.86
N PHE A 113 -5.41 -26.73 -21.57
CA PHE A 113 -6.59 -27.18 -22.32
C PHE A 113 -6.69 -26.58 -23.72
N LEU A 114 -6.18 -25.36 -23.92
CA LEU A 114 -6.05 -24.77 -25.26
C LEU A 114 -5.03 -25.51 -26.12
N ALA A 115 -3.93 -25.99 -25.53
CA ALA A 115 -2.94 -26.80 -26.23
C ALA A 115 -3.52 -28.15 -26.68
N ASP A 116 -4.47 -28.70 -25.92
CA ASP A 116 -5.25 -29.90 -26.27
C ASP A 116 -6.31 -29.63 -27.36
N GLY A 117 -6.46 -28.39 -27.82
CA GLY A 117 -7.37 -28.01 -28.90
C GLY A 117 -8.78 -27.63 -28.46
N LEU A 118 -9.00 -27.30 -27.18
CA LEU A 118 -10.28 -26.79 -26.71
C LEU A 118 -10.50 -25.35 -27.17
N HIS A 119 -11.73 -25.01 -27.56
CA HIS A 119 -12.06 -23.64 -27.96
C HIS A 119 -12.14 -22.71 -26.72
N PRO A 120 -11.49 -21.52 -26.73
CA PRO A 120 -11.44 -20.60 -25.58
C PRO A 120 -12.82 -20.27 -24.99
N ARG A 121 -13.83 -20.09 -25.85
CA ARG A 121 -15.22 -19.83 -25.44
C ARG A 121 -15.79 -20.86 -24.46
N ILE A 122 -15.45 -22.15 -24.63
CA ILE A 122 -15.93 -23.23 -23.76
C ILE A 122 -15.27 -23.15 -22.38
N LEU A 123 -14.00 -22.73 -22.33
CA LEU A 123 -13.30 -22.49 -21.07
C LEU A 123 -13.90 -21.30 -20.32
N SER A 124 -14.16 -20.19 -21.01
CA SER A 124 -14.82 -19.02 -20.41
C SER A 124 -16.19 -19.37 -19.84
N GLU A 125 -16.99 -20.18 -20.54
CA GLU A 125 -18.28 -20.65 -20.05
C GLU A 125 -18.14 -21.53 -18.78
N GLY A 126 -17.14 -22.42 -18.76
CA GLY A 126 -16.81 -23.19 -17.57
C GLY A 126 -16.33 -22.34 -16.39
N PHE A 127 -15.60 -21.26 -16.65
CA PHE A 127 -15.15 -20.31 -15.62
C PHE A 127 -16.30 -19.56 -14.98
N GLU A 128 -17.29 -19.10 -15.77
CA GLU A 128 -18.48 -18.44 -15.22
C GLU A 128 -19.28 -19.37 -14.31
N LEU A 129 -19.46 -20.64 -14.72
CA LEU A 129 -20.13 -21.65 -13.89
C LEU A 129 -19.36 -21.94 -12.59
N ALA A 130 -18.03 -22.03 -12.66
CA ALA A 130 -17.20 -22.26 -11.49
C ALA A 130 -17.20 -21.06 -10.53
N LYS A 131 -17.18 -19.83 -11.06
CA LYS A 131 -17.26 -18.59 -10.29
C LYS A 131 -18.54 -18.51 -9.48
N ASP A 132 -19.69 -18.80 -10.10
CA ASP A 132 -20.98 -18.76 -9.40
C ASP A 132 -21.05 -19.80 -8.26
N GLU A 133 -20.48 -20.99 -8.47
CA GLU A 133 -20.41 -22.02 -7.43
C GLU A 133 -19.42 -21.66 -6.31
N ALA A 134 -18.25 -21.11 -6.65
CA ALA A 134 -17.27 -20.65 -5.66
C ALA A 134 -17.83 -19.54 -4.76
N LEU A 135 -18.68 -18.66 -5.31
CA LEU A 135 -19.38 -17.64 -4.53
C LEU A 135 -20.41 -18.23 -3.56
N ARG A 136 -21.12 -19.30 -3.96
CA ARG A 136 -22.01 -20.02 -3.02
C ARG A 136 -21.25 -20.66 -1.87
N VAL A 137 -20.08 -21.23 -2.15
CA VAL A 137 -19.19 -21.78 -1.11
C VAL A 137 -18.74 -20.67 -0.17
N LEU A 138 -18.38 -19.49 -0.70
CA LEU A 138 -18.01 -18.33 0.10
C LEU A 138 -19.14 -17.87 1.03
N ASP A 139 -20.38 -17.84 0.53
CA ASP A 139 -21.55 -17.48 1.33
C ASP A 139 -21.83 -18.49 2.45
N THR A 140 -21.51 -19.77 2.22
CA THR A 140 -21.67 -20.85 3.22
C THR A 140 -20.60 -20.79 4.31
N MET A 141 -19.38 -20.37 3.94
CA MET A 141 -18.24 -20.26 4.86
C MET A 141 -18.26 -18.97 5.70
N LYS A 142 -19.11 -18.00 5.34
CA LYS A 142 -19.18 -16.72 6.03
C LYS A 142 -19.63 -16.89 7.48
N THR A 143 -18.76 -16.58 8.42
CA THR A 143 -19.10 -16.49 9.84
C THR A 143 -19.67 -15.10 10.12
N THR A 144 -20.90 -15.05 10.65
CA THR A 144 -21.61 -13.80 10.97
C THR A 144 -21.72 -13.65 12.49
N PRO A 145 -20.93 -12.78 13.13
CA PRO A 145 -21.09 -12.45 14.54
C PRO A 145 -22.39 -11.67 14.77
N GLU A 146 -23.03 -11.85 15.92
CA GLU A 146 -24.28 -11.13 16.27
C GLU A 146 -24.08 -9.61 16.34
N ASP A 147 -22.96 -9.15 16.92
CA ASP A 147 -22.58 -7.72 17.03
C ASP A 147 -21.08 -7.51 16.78
N VAL A 148 -20.68 -7.32 15.52
CA VAL A 148 -19.27 -7.09 15.13
C VAL A 148 -18.64 -5.87 15.81
N LEU A 149 -19.44 -4.83 16.10
CA LEU A 149 -18.95 -3.61 16.74
C LEU A 149 -18.56 -3.79 18.21
N LYS A 150 -19.13 -4.79 18.89
CA LYS A 150 -18.84 -5.07 20.31
C LYS A 150 -17.67 -6.03 20.47
N ASP A 151 -17.42 -6.86 19.46
CA ASP A 151 -16.33 -7.82 19.48
C ASP A 151 -15.00 -7.19 19.05
N ARG A 152 -14.34 -6.53 20.01
CA ARG A 152 -13.02 -5.94 19.80
C ARG A 152 -11.96 -6.99 19.45
N GLU A 153 -12.06 -8.21 20.00
CA GLU A 153 -11.06 -9.25 19.81
C GLU A 153 -11.05 -9.78 18.37
N LEU A 154 -12.24 -9.95 17.79
CA LEU A 154 -12.39 -10.32 16.39
C LEU A 154 -11.80 -9.23 15.47
N LEU A 155 -12.11 -7.95 15.71
CA LEU A 155 -11.57 -6.85 14.92
C LEU A 155 -10.05 -6.73 15.05
N CYS A 156 -9.51 -6.97 16.24
CA CYS A 156 -8.06 -7.04 16.47
C CYS A 156 -7.44 -8.19 15.66
N SER A 157 -8.12 -9.32 15.58
CA SER A 157 -7.64 -10.48 14.82
C SER A 157 -7.64 -10.23 13.30
N VAL A 158 -8.65 -9.55 12.78
CA VAL A 158 -8.70 -9.08 11.38
C VAL A 158 -7.57 -8.08 11.10
N ALA A 159 -7.41 -7.06 11.93
CA ALA A 159 -6.35 -6.06 11.78
C ALA A 159 -4.95 -6.70 11.84
N ARG A 160 -4.74 -7.62 12.79
CA ARG A 160 -3.49 -8.37 12.95
C ARG A 160 -3.17 -9.19 11.71
N THR A 161 -4.17 -9.86 11.13
CA THR A 161 -4.00 -10.67 9.92
C THR A 161 -3.52 -9.80 8.75
N SER A 162 -4.16 -8.66 8.48
CA SER A 162 -3.74 -7.75 7.40
C SER A 162 -2.36 -7.13 7.66
N LEU A 163 -2.10 -6.63 8.88
CA LEU A 163 -0.84 -5.96 9.21
C LEU A 163 0.39 -6.88 9.20
N ARG A 164 0.25 -8.13 9.69
CA ARG A 164 1.35 -9.11 9.70
C ARG A 164 1.82 -9.48 8.30
N THR A 165 1.01 -9.24 7.27
CA THR A 165 1.47 -9.41 5.89
C THR A 165 2.47 -8.34 5.46
N LYS A 166 2.44 -7.13 6.03
CA LYS A 166 3.17 -5.95 5.52
C LYS A 166 4.30 -5.47 6.43
N LEU A 167 4.18 -5.69 7.74
CA LEU A 167 5.08 -5.16 8.76
C LEU A 167 5.73 -6.27 9.58
N ASP A 168 6.74 -5.88 10.37
CA ASP A 168 7.30 -6.74 11.40
C ASP A 168 6.24 -7.09 12.45
N GLN A 169 6.32 -8.30 13.01
CA GLN A 169 5.28 -8.85 13.91
C GLN A 169 5.06 -7.97 15.15
N LYS A 170 6.15 -7.48 15.77
CA LYS A 170 6.06 -6.65 16.99
C LYS A 170 5.37 -5.32 16.71
N LEU A 171 5.70 -4.70 15.59
CA LEU A 171 5.09 -3.44 15.17
C LEU A 171 3.63 -3.65 14.75
N ALA A 172 3.32 -4.77 14.08
CA ALA A 172 1.97 -5.11 13.68
C ALA A 172 1.04 -5.29 14.89
N ASP A 173 1.49 -5.97 15.95
CA ASP A 173 0.68 -6.19 17.15
C ASP A 173 0.36 -4.85 17.86
N GLN A 174 1.32 -3.92 17.95
CA GLN A 174 1.06 -2.58 18.49
C GLN A 174 0.07 -1.78 17.62
N LEU A 175 0.27 -1.79 16.30
CA LEU A 175 -0.60 -1.05 15.38
C LEU A 175 -2.01 -1.64 15.31
N THR A 176 -2.15 -2.94 15.58
CA THR A 176 -3.45 -3.62 15.61
C THR A 176 -4.39 -2.95 16.60
N GLU A 177 -3.93 -2.68 17.82
CA GLU A 177 -4.73 -2.03 18.86
C GLU A 177 -5.09 -0.59 18.48
N ILE A 178 -4.13 0.14 17.90
CA ILE A 178 -4.30 1.53 17.46
C ILE A 178 -5.36 1.63 16.36
N ILE A 179 -5.32 0.73 15.38
CA ILE A 179 -6.26 0.73 14.25
C ILE A 179 -7.67 0.35 14.70
N THR A 180 -7.81 -0.67 15.53
CA THR A 180 -9.14 -1.07 16.00
C THR A 180 -9.78 0.00 16.86
N ASP A 181 -9.03 0.59 17.79
CA ASP A 181 -9.52 1.69 18.62
C ASP A 181 -9.87 2.92 17.77
N ALA A 182 -9.12 3.22 16.70
CA ALA A 182 -9.43 4.29 15.76
C ALA A 182 -10.76 4.07 15.03
N VAL A 183 -10.97 2.87 14.49
CA VAL A 183 -12.21 2.53 13.76
C VAL A 183 -13.42 2.52 14.72
N LEU A 184 -13.26 1.94 15.91
CA LEU A 184 -14.31 1.94 16.95
C LEU A 184 -14.67 3.35 17.43
N THR A 185 -13.71 4.26 17.47
CA THR A 185 -13.95 5.67 17.86
C THR A 185 -14.83 6.40 16.84
N ILE A 186 -14.71 6.07 15.55
CA ILE A 186 -15.48 6.72 14.47
C ILE A 186 -16.79 6.01 14.19
N ALA A 187 -16.90 4.74 14.57
CA ALA A 187 -18.10 3.94 14.34
C ALA A 187 -19.32 4.56 15.04
N VAL A 188 -20.22 5.12 14.23
CA VAL A 188 -21.54 5.57 14.69
C VAL A 188 -22.55 4.47 14.34
N PRO A 189 -23.41 4.04 15.29
CA PRO A 189 -24.45 3.06 14.97
C PRO A 189 -25.30 3.56 13.80
N GLU A 190 -25.62 2.65 12.86
CA GLU A 190 -26.49 2.86 11.70
C GLU A 190 -25.92 3.67 10.51
N ARG A 191 -24.75 4.32 10.64
CA ARG A 191 -24.10 5.04 9.53
C ARG A 191 -22.89 4.27 9.00
N PRO A 192 -22.65 4.20 7.67
CA PRO A 192 -21.38 3.71 7.15
C PRO A 192 -20.22 4.55 7.66
N ILE A 193 -19.12 3.89 8.01
CA ILE A 193 -17.93 4.54 8.57
C ILE A 193 -17.25 5.35 7.46
N ASP A 194 -16.94 6.61 7.75
CA ASP A 194 -16.15 7.44 6.85
C ASP A 194 -14.67 7.39 7.26
N LEU A 195 -13.86 6.73 6.42
CA LEU A 195 -12.42 6.60 6.64
C LEU A 195 -11.67 7.93 6.58
N HIS A 196 -12.23 8.98 5.96
CA HIS A 196 -11.61 10.30 5.92
C HIS A 196 -11.51 10.93 7.32
N MET A 197 -12.31 10.47 8.28
CA MET A 197 -12.29 10.94 9.66
C MET A 197 -11.09 10.41 10.45
N ILE A 198 -10.37 9.42 9.92
CA ILE A 198 -9.06 8.98 10.42
C ILE A 198 -8.00 9.80 9.68
N GLU A 199 -7.31 10.72 10.36
CA GLU A 199 -6.10 11.30 9.79
C GLU A 199 -4.90 10.41 10.10
N ILE A 200 -4.05 10.22 9.09
CA ILE A 200 -2.75 9.56 9.27
C ILE A 200 -1.68 10.63 9.19
N MET A 201 -1.17 11.03 10.35
CA MET A 201 -0.05 11.97 10.46
C MET A 201 1.25 11.22 10.70
N HIS A 202 2.35 11.76 10.20
CA HIS A 202 3.67 11.21 10.45
C HIS A 202 4.60 12.27 11.01
N MET A 203 5.55 11.84 11.82
CA MET A 203 6.65 12.63 12.37
C MET A 203 7.94 11.85 12.19
N MET A 204 8.98 12.50 11.69
CA MET A 204 10.31 11.89 11.58
C MET A 204 10.97 11.85 12.95
N HIS A 205 11.05 10.66 13.56
CA HIS A 205 11.61 10.47 14.91
C HIS A 205 12.42 9.18 14.98
N GLN A 206 13.33 9.04 15.94
CA GLN A 206 14.31 7.95 15.96
C GLN A 206 13.69 6.53 15.98
N SER A 207 12.55 6.37 16.65
CA SER A 207 11.92 5.05 16.84
C SER A 207 10.54 4.98 16.15
N SER A 208 10.29 3.85 15.47
CA SER A 208 8.98 3.57 14.85
C SER A 208 7.92 3.03 15.84
N SER A 209 8.38 2.48 16.96
CA SER A 209 7.54 1.92 18.01
C SER A 209 6.81 2.97 18.85
N ASP A 210 7.06 4.27 18.65
CA ASP A 210 6.39 5.33 19.41
C ASP A 210 5.10 5.82 18.72
N THR A 211 4.58 5.04 17.78
CA THR A 211 3.33 5.31 17.07
C THR A 211 2.15 5.22 18.05
N ARG A 212 1.28 6.23 18.05
CA ARG A 212 0.17 6.34 19.02
C ARG A 212 -1.13 6.78 18.37
N LEU A 213 -2.25 6.35 18.95
CA LEU A 213 -3.57 6.90 18.65
C LEU A 213 -3.79 8.19 19.43
N VAL A 214 -4.14 9.26 18.73
CA VAL A 214 -4.59 10.52 19.31
C VAL A 214 -6.10 10.61 19.10
N LYS A 215 -6.87 10.55 20.20
CA LYS A 215 -8.34 10.74 20.20
C LYS A 215 -8.68 12.23 20.04
N GLY A 216 -8.36 12.74 18.86
CA GLY A 216 -8.49 14.14 18.49
C GLY A 216 -7.72 14.39 17.19
N LEU A 217 -7.17 15.60 17.02
CA LEU A 217 -6.47 15.97 15.80
C LEU A 217 -5.01 16.36 16.08
N VAL A 218 -4.10 15.90 15.21
CA VAL A 218 -2.74 16.43 15.13
C VAL A 218 -2.61 17.30 13.89
N LEU A 219 -2.12 18.53 14.07
CA LEU A 219 -1.87 19.49 13.01
C LEU A 219 -0.37 19.60 12.75
N ASP A 220 0.01 19.71 11.47
CA ASP A 220 1.38 19.97 11.00
C ASP A 220 1.78 21.45 11.05
N HIS A 221 1.00 22.25 11.78
CA HIS A 221 1.22 23.66 11.98
C HIS A 221 1.25 23.95 13.47
N GLY A 222 2.22 24.76 13.88
CA GLY A 222 2.31 25.32 15.23
C GLY A 222 2.20 26.83 15.24
N SER A 223 2.35 27.40 16.44
CA SER A 223 2.45 28.84 16.61
C SER A 223 3.63 29.41 15.81
N ARG A 224 3.51 30.67 15.39
CA ARG A 224 4.60 31.38 14.70
C ARG A 224 5.20 32.48 15.57
N HIS A 225 4.42 33.01 16.51
CA HIS A 225 4.87 34.02 17.43
C HIS A 225 5.51 33.36 18.66
N PRO A 226 6.69 33.81 19.13
CA PRO A 226 7.39 33.18 20.26
C PRO A 226 6.65 33.34 21.60
N ASP A 227 5.94 34.45 21.80
CA ASP A 227 5.20 34.71 23.05
C ASP A 227 3.85 33.99 23.12
N MET A 228 3.49 33.19 22.11
CA MET A 228 2.28 32.37 22.18
C MET A 228 2.48 31.19 23.14
N PRO A 229 1.42 30.79 23.87
CA PRO A 229 1.50 29.69 24.82
C PRO A 229 1.75 28.35 24.10
N THR A 230 2.68 27.56 24.61
CA THR A 230 3.03 26.24 24.06
C THR A 230 2.11 25.11 24.53
N SER A 231 1.47 25.24 25.68
CA SER A 231 0.53 24.26 26.23
C SER A 231 -0.63 24.97 26.90
N LEU A 232 -1.83 24.51 26.60
CA LEU A 232 -3.09 25.03 27.10
C LEU A 232 -3.96 23.87 27.58
N GLU A 233 -4.64 24.07 28.69
CA GLU A 233 -5.60 23.13 29.28
C GLU A 233 -7.00 23.76 29.23
N ASN A 234 -8.03 22.92 29.10
CA ASN A 234 -9.45 23.30 28.98
C ASN A 234 -9.65 24.41 27.94
N CYS A 235 -9.40 24.06 26.69
CA CYS A 235 -9.37 24.97 25.55
C CYS A 235 -10.74 25.06 24.87
N TYR A 236 -11.22 26.28 24.65
CA TYR A 236 -12.17 26.56 23.59
C TYR A 236 -11.44 26.68 22.26
N ILE A 237 -11.96 25.98 21.25
CA ILE A 237 -11.40 25.95 19.91
C ILE A 237 -12.35 26.70 18.99
N MET A 238 -11.87 27.84 18.48
CA MET A 238 -12.51 28.61 17.44
C MET A 238 -11.97 28.17 16.09
N THR A 239 -12.85 27.63 15.23
CA THR A 239 -12.50 27.29 13.85
C THR A 239 -13.00 28.40 12.92
N CYS A 240 -12.10 28.96 12.11
CA CYS A 240 -12.42 30.12 11.27
C CYS A 240 -11.93 29.98 9.83
N ASN A 241 -12.66 30.61 8.91
CA ASN A 241 -12.26 30.82 7.52
C ASN A 241 -12.21 32.33 7.17
N VAL A 242 -11.90 33.16 8.16
CA VAL A 242 -11.79 34.63 8.02
C VAL A 242 -10.35 35.00 7.74
N SER A 243 -10.13 35.96 6.85
CA SER A 243 -8.79 36.47 6.61
C SER A 243 -8.42 37.47 7.70
N LEU A 244 -7.36 37.17 8.45
CA LEU A 244 -6.75 38.07 9.43
C LEU A 244 -5.44 38.63 8.88
N GLU A 245 -5.31 38.70 7.56
CA GLU A 245 -4.20 39.31 6.84
C GLU A 245 -4.64 40.63 6.21
N TYR A 246 -3.67 41.49 5.90
CA TYR A 246 -3.91 42.63 5.04
C TYR A 246 -4.32 42.12 3.64
N GLU A 247 -5.57 42.34 3.27
CA GLU A 247 -6.11 41.99 1.96
C GLU A 247 -6.10 43.21 1.05
N LYS A 248 -5.55 43.06 -0.15
CA LYS A 248 -5.77 44.04 -1.21
C LYS A 248 -7.18 43.84 -1.74
N SER A 249 -7.83 44.94 -2.12
CA SER A 249 -9.12 44.87 -2.82
C SER A 249 -8.98 44.05 -4.11
N GLU A 250 -9.93 43.14 -4.36
CA GLU A 250 -9.94 42.31 -5.58
C GLU A 250 -10.06 43.15 -6.84
N VAL A 251 -10.83 44.24 -6.76
CA VAL A 251 -10.86 45.28 -7.79
C VAL A 251 -9.61 46.13 -7.63
N ASN A 252 -8.90 46.38 -8.74
CA ASN A 252 -7.74 47.28 -8.79
C ASN A 252 -8.16 48.70 -8.38
N SER A 253 -8.13 48.96 -7.08
CA SER A 253 -8.45 50.25 -6.49
C SER A 253 -7.14 51.00 -6.30
N GLY A 254 -6.88 51.95 -7.20
CA GLY A 254 -5.75 52.86 -7.05
C GLY A 254 -6.14 54.00 -6.10
N PHE A 255 -5.43 54.13 -4.98
CA PHE A 255 -5.60 55.27 -4.10
C PHE A 255 -4.76 56.45 -4.62
N PHE A 256 -5.41 57.58 -4.89
CA PHE A 256 -4.75 58.85 -5.20
C PHE A 256 -4.74 59.71 -3.94
N TYR A 257 -3.54 60.15 -3.52
CA TYR A 257 -3.37 61.04 -2.37
C TYR A 257 -2.51 62.23 -2.76
N ASN A 258 -2.85 63.41 -2.23
CA ASN A 258 -2.16 64.66 -2.53
C ASN A 258 -1.26 65.13 -1.36
N SER A 259 -1.40 64.54 -0.17
CA SER A 259 -0.60 64.87 1.02
C SER A 259 -0.10 63.62 1.74
N ALA A 260 1.00 63.76 2.49
CA ALA A 260 1.56 62.66 3.29
C ALA A 260 0.62 62.23 4.43
N GLU A 261 -0.05 63.18 5.07
CA GLU A 261 -1.00 62.89 6.17
C GLU A 261 -2.22 62.09 5.68
N GLN A 262 -2.70 62.37 4.46
CA GLN A 262 -3.79 61.61 3.86
C GLN A 262 -3.36 60.16 3.56
N ARG A 263 -2.11 59.96 3.13
CA ARG A 263 -1.55 58.62 2.91
C ARG A 263 -1.49 57.81 4.21
N GLU A 264 -1.04 58.42 5.31
CA GLU A 264 -0.98 57.74 6.62
C GLU A 264 -2.37 57.34 7.11
N LYS A 265 -3.35 58.24 7.04
CA LYS A 265 -4.74 57.94 7.43
C LYS A 265 -5.35 56.81 6.60
N MET A 266 -5.03 56.71 5.31
CA MET A 266 -5.50 55.62 4.45
C MET A 266 -4.89 54.28 4.84
N VAL A 267 -3.57 54.24 5.07
CA VAL A 267 -2.89 53.02 5.54
C VAL A 267 -3.43 52.58 6.90
N GLU A 268 -3.72 53.52 7.79
CA GLU A 268 -4.33 53.23 9.09
C GLU A 268 -5.78 52.72 8.94
N ALA A 269 -6.57 53.28 8.03
CA ALA A 269 -7.95 52.85 7.78
C ALA A 269 -8.02 51.42 7.19
N GLU A 270 -7.13 51.07 6.26
CA GLU A 270 -7.04 49.71 5.74
C GLU A 270 -6.65 48.71 6.84
N ARG A 271 -5.73 49.11 7.73
CA ARG A 271 -5.34 48.28 8.87
C ARG A 271 -6.43 48.14 9.91
N LYS A 272 -7.16 49.22 10.21
CA LYS A 272 -8.30 49.22 11.14
C LYS A 272 -9.30 48.12 10.81
N PHE A 273 -9.58 47.90 9.52
CA PHE A 273 -10.48 46.82 9.10
C PHE A 273 -10.02 45.42 9.57
N THR A 274 -8.72 45.11 9.49
CA THR A 274 -8.18 43.84 9.99
C THR A 274 -8.09 43.82 11.51
N ASP A 275 -7.68 44.95 12.11
CA ASP A 275 -7.55 45.09 13.57
C ASP A 275 -8.90 44.98 14.29
N ASP A 276 -9.98 45.50 13.70
CA ASP A 276 -11.33 45.45 14.23
C ASP A 276 -11.84 44.01 14.30
N LYS A 277 -11.58 43.18 13.27
CA LYS A 277 -11.89 41.74 13.30
C LYS A 277 -11.14 41.00 14.40
N VAL A 278 -9.86 41.31 14.58
CA VAL A 278 -9.04 40.71 15.66
C VAL A 278 -9.55 41.17 17.02
N ARG A 279 -9.97 42.43 17.15
CA ARG A 279 -10.53 42.97 18.39
C ARG A 279 -11.85 42.29 18.76
N GLN A 280 -12.75 42.05 17.80
CA GLN A 280 -13.99 41.27 18.02
C GLN A 280 -13.68 39.86 18.57
N ILE A 281 -12.63 39.20 18.06
CA ILE A 281 -12.21 37.89 18.56
C ILE A 281 -11.65 37.98 20.00
N ILE A 282 -10.90 39.04 20.29
CA ILE A 282 -10.38 39.29 21.65
C ILE A 282 -11.53 39.59 22.63
N GLU A 283 -12.54 40.33 22.20
CA GLU A 283 -13.75 40.62 22.98
C GLU A 283 -14.48 39.31 23.32
N LEU A 284 -14.74 38.46 22.33
CA LEU A 284 -15.32 37.13 22.55
C LEU A 284 -14.50 36.30 23.54
N LYS A 285 -13.17 36.30 23.40
CA LYS A 285 -12.31 35.62 24.38
C LYS A 285 -12.55 36.15 25.79
N ARG A 286 -12.59 37.46 25.99
CA ARG A 286 -12.75 38.06 27.32
C ARG A 286 -14.12 37.75 27.93
N GLU A 287 -15.14 37.59 27.11
CA GLU A 287 -16.47 37.17 27.54
C GLU A 287 -16.50 35.71 28.00
N VAL A 288 -15.86 34.82 27.24
CA VAL A 288 -15.91 33.36 27.47
C VAL A 288 -14.87 32.89 28.49
N CYS A 289 -13.66 33.48 28.47
CA CYS A 289 -12.54 33.13 29.33
C CYS A 289 -12.48 34.04 30.56
N THR A 290 -13.24 33.70 31.60
CA THR A 290 -13.14 34.34 32.91
C THR A 290 -12.09 33.66 33.79
N GLU A 291 -11.44 34.43 34.67
CA GLU A 291 -10.45 33.94 35.66
C GLU A 291 -11.01 32.82 36.55
N GLU A 292 -12.32 32.82 36.78
CA GLU A 292 -13.03 31.80 37.56
C GLU A 292 -13.09 30.44 36.86
N ASN A 293 -13.18 30.43 35.52
CA ASN A 293 -13.32 29.22 34.72
C ASN A 293 -11.98 28.58 34.32
N LYS A 294 -10.86 29.32 34.40
CA LYS A 294 -9.51 28.88 33.94
C LYS A 294 -9.49 28.27 32.53
N LYS A 295 -10.43 28.66 31.68
CA LYS A 295 -10.54 28.16 30.30
C LYS A 295 -9.65 28.99 29.39
N THR A 296 -9.02 28.32 28.44
CA THR A 296 -8.10 28.92 27.48
C THR A 296 -8.74 28.99 26.09
N PHE A 297 -8.12 29.73 25.17
CA PHE A 297 -8.69 30.00 23.85
C PHE A 297 -7.67 29.71 22.74
N VAL A 298 -8.10 28.92 21.75
CA VAL A 298 -7.30 28.50 20.60
C VAL A 298 -8.04 28.88 19.32
N ILE A 299 -7.32 29.49 18.38
CA ILE A 299 -7.85 29.85 17.05
C ILE A 299 -7.19 28.96 16.01
N ILE A 300 -8.01 28.31 15.20
CA ILE A 300 -7.56 27.55 14.03
C ILE A 300 -8.16 28.20 12.80
N ASN A 301 -7.33 28.96 12.09
CA ASN A 301 -7.74 29.66 10.88
C ASN A 301 -7.30 28.91 9.62
N GLN A 302 -8.22 28.75 8.68
CA GLN A 302 -7.93 28.24 7.34
C GLN A 302 -7.14 29.29 6.52
N LYS A 303 -7.44 30.57 6.71
CA LYS A 303 -6.71 31.66 6.06
C LYS A 303 -5.48 32.04 6.88
N GLY A 304 -4.74 33.00 6.36
CA GLY A 304 -3.54 33.49 7.02
C GLY A 304 -3.83 34.47 8.16
N ILE A 305 -2.78 34.81 8.91
CA ILE A 305 -2.79 35.79 10.00
C ILE A 305 -1.55 36.66 9.86
N ASP A 306 -1.73 37.99 9.86
CA ASP A 306 -0.65 38.98 9.77
C ASP A 306 0.21 39.01 11.04
N PRO A 307 1.50 39.36 10.98
CA PRO A 307 2.34 39.46 12.18
C PRO A 307 1.79 40.39 13.25
N LEU A 308 1.23 41.56 12.89
CA LEU A 308 0.65 42.47 13.87
C LEU A 308 -0.57 41.85 14.57
N SER A 309 -1.40 41.14 13.82
CA SER A 309 -2.53 40.40 14.38
C SER A 309 -2.07 39.27 15.29
N LEU A 310 -0.97 38.57 14.93
CA LEU A 310 -0.36 37.57 15.80
C LEU A 310 0.14 38.19 17.12
N ASP A 311 0.76 39.37 17.08
CA ASP A 311 1.23 40.07 18.29
C ASP A 311 0.04 40.46 19.20
N MET A 312 -1.07 40.92 18.62
CA MET A 312 -2.29 41.23 19.39
C MET A 312 -2.86 39.99 20.06
N LEU A 313 -2.93 38.86 19.34
CA LEU A 313 -3.41 37.58 19.88
C LEU A 313 -2.46 37.00 20.93
N ALA A 314 -1.15 37.15 20.73
CA ALA A 314 -0.12 36.67 21.66
C ALA A 314 -0.15 37.43 22.99
N LYS A 315 -0.38 38.76 22.96
CA LYS A 315 -0.52 39.58 24.19
C LYS A 315 -1.67 39.12 25.07
N GLU A 316 -2.76 38.66 24.46
CA GLU A 316 -3.89 38.10 25.20
C GLU A 316 -3.66 36.63 25.57
N GLY A 317 -2.58 35.99 25.14
CA GLY A 317 -2.30 34.57 25.40
C GLY A 317 -3.20 33.62 24.60
N ILE A 318 -3.53 33.96 23.35
CA ILE A 318 -4.27 33.08 22.43
C ILE A 318 -3.29 32.29 21.59
N LEU A 319 -3.48 30.96 21.52
CA LEU A 319 -2.76 30.14 20.55
C LEU A 319 -3.46 30.27 19.19
N ALA A 320 -2.81 30.95 18.23
CA ALA A 320 -3.37 31.15 16.90
C ALA A 320 -2.60 30.34 15.85
N LEU A 321 -3.33 29.46 15.16
CA LEU A 321 -2.84 28.69 14.03
C LEU A 321 -3.34 29.31 12.72
N ARG A 322 -2.42 29.48 11.78
CA ARG A 322 -2.70 30.03 10.45
C ARG A 322 -2.63 28.95 9.38
N ARG A 323 -3.38 29.13 8.29
CA ARG A 323 -3.32 28.29 7.07
C ARG A 323 -3.60 26.81 7.32
N ALA A 324 -4.55 26.51 8.22
CA ALA A 324 -5.00 25.14 8.43
C ALA A 324 -5.61 24.54 7.15
N LYS A 325 -5.29 23.28 6.88
CA LYS A 325 -5.87 22.55 5.74
C LYS A 325 -7.37 22.44 5.89
N ARG A 326 -8.13 22.67 4.81
CA ARG A 326 -9.61 22.56 4.80
C ARG A 326 -10.11 21.22 5.35
N ARG A 327 -9.47 20.11 4.97
CA ARG A 327 -9.79 18.77 5.48
C ARG A 327 -9.69 18.65 7.01
N ASN A 328 -8.78 19.39 7.63
CA ASN A 328 -8.60 19.39 9.07
C ASN A 328 -9.69 20.20 9.78
N MET A 329 -10.24 21.23 9.12
CA MET A 329 -11.35 22.02 9.66
C MET A 329 -12.61 21.17 9.85
N GLU A 330 -12.94 20.34 8.86
CA GLU A 330 -14.06 19.39 8.92
C GLU A 330 -13.86 18.38 10.07
N ARG A 331 -12.63 17.88 10.24
CA ARG A 331 -12.27 16.95 11.33
C ARG A 331 -12.31 17.59 12.71
N ILE A 332 -11.82 18.82 12.88
CA ILE A 332 -11.85 19.54 14.16
C ILE A 332 -13.29 19.81 14.58
N THR A 333 -14.13 20.23 13.64
CA THR A 333 -15.57 20.45 13.85
C THR A 333 -16.23 19.17 14.40
N LEU A 334 -15.94 18.02 13.80
CA LEU A 334 -16.50 16.74 14.22
C LEU A 334 -15.90 16.19 15.50
N ALA A 335 -14.61 16.41 15.75
CA ALA A 335 -13.96 16.03 16.99
C ALA A 335 -14.48 16.90 18.15
N CYS A 336 -14.30 18.22 18.06
CA CYS A 336 -14.47 19.16 19.16
C CYS A 336 -15.91 19.69 19.31
N GLY A 337 -16.78 19.49 18.30
CA GLY A 337 -18.20 19.84 18.36
C GLY A 337 -18.55 21.31 18.06
N GLY A 338 -17.59 22.13 17.60
CA GLY A 338 -17.83 23.53 17.23
C GLY A 338 -18.39 23.70 15.81
N MET A 339 -18.83 24.91 15.46
CA MET A 339 -19.24 25.29 14.10
C MET A 339 -18.17 26.15 13.42
N PRO A 340 -17.90 25.96 12.11
CA PRO A 340 -16.94 26.78 11.40
C PRO A 340 -17.47 28.21 11.19
N ILE A 341 -16.72 29.18 11.70
CA ILE A 341 -17.08 30.60 11.64
C ILE A 341 -16.54 31.24 10.36
N ASN A 342 -17.41 31.91 9.61
CA ASN A 342 -17.07 32.57 8.34
C ASN A 342 -16.98 34.10 8.42
N SER A 343 -17.63 34.73 9.41
CA SER A 343 -17.54 36.17 9.70
C SER A 343 -17.35 36.38 11.20
N THR A 344 -16.71 37.47 11.59
CA THR A 344 -16.43 37.80 13.00
C THR A 344 -17.53 38.61 13.68
N ASP A 345 -18.55 39.05 12.96
CA ASP A 345 -19.55 40.00 13.49
C ASP A 345 -20.56 39.35 14.45
N ASP A 346 -20.94 38.08 14.24
CA ASP A 346 -21.94 37.35 15.03
C ASP A 346 -21.33 36.07 15.61
N MET A 347 -20.47 36.20 16.63
CA MET A 347 -19.84 35.06 17.29
C MET A 347 -20.47 34.79 18.66
N ASP A 348 -20.94 33.56 18.87
CA ASP A 348 -21.50 33.09 20.15
C ASP A 348 -20.66 31.96 20.77
N GLU A 349 -20.74 31.80 22.10
CA GLU A 349 -20.07 30.70 22.82
C GLU A 349 -20.51 29.32 22.30
N SER A 350 -21.76 29.17 21.87
CA SER A 350 -22.28 27.91 21.31
C SER A 350 -21.62 27.47 20.01
N MET A 351 -20.91 28.37 19.32
CA MET A 351 -20.20 28.05 18.08
C MET A 351 -18.81 27.46 18.35
N LEU A 352 -18.29 27.59 19.57
CA LEU A 352 -16.95 27.15 19.93
C LEU A 352 -16.90 25.65 20.21
N GLY A 353 -15.84 24.99 19.75
CA GLY A 353 -15.53 23.61 20.13
C GLY A 353 -14.83 23.54 21.48
N TYR A 354 -14.78 22.35 22.08
CA TYR A 354 -14.08 22.12 23.34
C TYR A 354 -13.01 21.02 23.21
N ALA A 355 -11.83 21.25 23.78
CA ALA A 355 -10.79 20.25 23.95
C ALA A 355 -10.14 20.36 25.34
N GLY A 356 -9.86 19.23 25.98
CA GLY A 356 -9.25 19.21 27.31
C GLY A 356 -7.80 19.67 27.30
N LYS A 357 -7.04 19.36 26.24
CA LYS A 357 -5.63 19.75 26.16
C LYS A 357 -5.22 20.10 24.74
N VAL A 358 -4.58 21.25 24.57
CA VAL A 358 -3.95 21.65 23.31
C VAL A 358 -2.50 22.03 23.58
N TYR A 359 -1.56 21.35 22.94
CA TYR A 359 -0.15 21.66 23.12
C TYR A 359 0.64 21.52 21.83
N GLU A 360 1.71 22.30 21.74
CA GLU A 360 2.65 22.31 20.64
C GLU A 360 3.88 21.48 20.99
N GLN A 361 4.24 20.56 20.09
CA GLN A 361 5.50 19.83 20.14
C GLN A 361 6.37 20.27 18.96
N THR A 362 7.54 20.81 19.27
CA THR A 362 8.53 21.18 18.26
C THR A 362 9.51 20.03 18.06
N LEU A 363 9.72 19.64 16.80
CA LEU A 363 10.69 18.63 16.41
C LEU A 363 11.58 19.21 15.29
N GLY A 364 12.81 19.58 15.65
CA GLY A 364 13.69 20.32 14.75
C GLY A 364 13.09 21.69 14.42
N GLU A 365 12.85 21.95 13.14
CA GLU A 365 12.21 23.18 12.66
C GLU A 365 10.68 23.05 12.52
N GLU A 366 10.16 21.83 12.57
CA GLU A 366 8.73 21.55 12.42
C GLU A 366 8.01 21.64 13.76
N ARG A 367 6.78 22.14 13.73
CA ARG A 367 5.93 22.31 14.91
C ARG A 367 4.61 21.59 14.68
N TYR A 368 4.26 20.73 15.63
CA TYR A 368 3.05 19.92 15.60
C TYR A 368 2.13 20.35 16.74
N THR A 369 0.89 20.68 16.43
CA THR A 369 -0.11 20.99 17.47
C THR A 369 -0.99 19.78 17.70
N PHE A 370 -1.07 19.34 18.96
CA PHE A 370 -1.90 18.24 19.42
C PHE A 370 -3.17 18.79 20.04
N VAL A 371 -4.32 18.28 19.59
CA VAL A 371 -5.62 18.50 20.21
C VAL A 371 -6.05 17.17 20.81
N GLU A 372 -6.01 17.07 22.14
CA GLU A 372 -6.26 15.87 22.94
C GLU A 372 -7.43 16.11 23.92
N ASP A 373 -7.96 15.02 24.50
CA ASP A 373 -9.03 15.02 25.50
C ASP A 373 -10.33 15.69 25.04
N VAL A 374 -10.84 15.22 23.91
CA VAL A 374 -12.10 15.72 23.33
C VAL A 374 -13.29 14.91 23.86
N GLN A 375 -14.43 15.57 24.12
CA GLN A 375 -15.60 14.92 24.75
C GLN A 375 -16.24 13.83 23.89
N HIS A 376 -16.41 14.09 22.59
CA HIS A 376 -17.04 13.17 21.64
C HIS A 376 -16.20 13.05 20.36
N PRO A 377 -15.08 12.31 20.38
CA PRO A 377 -14.18 12.22 19.25
C PRO A 377 -14.83 11.41 18.11
N LYS A 378 -15.45 12.10 17.15
CA LYS A 378 -15.91 11.49 15.88
C LYS A 378 -14.83 11.49 14.79
N SER A 379 -13.67 12.05 15.09
CA SER A 379 -12.47 12.02 14.26
C SER A 379 -11.26 11.76 15.16
N CYS A 380 -10.33 10.97 14.65
CA CYS A 380 -9.11 10.61 15.37
C CYS A 380 -7.90 10.72 14.44
N THR A 381 -6.71 10.80 15.03
CA THR A 381 -5.45 10.84 14.28
C THR A 381 -4.56 9.69 14.71
N ILE A 382 -4.11 8.90 13.75
CA ILE A 382 -3.04 7.92 13.95
C ILE A 382 -1.73 8.66 13.70
N LEU A 383 -0.94 8.85 14.76
CA LEU A 383 0.36 9.50 14.69
C LEU A 383 1.46 8.46 14.53
N ILE A 384 1.99 8.35 13.32
CA ILE A 384 3.13 7.51 12.99
C ILE A 384 4.41 8.25 13.35
N LYS A 385 5.30 7.59 14.07
CA LYS A 385 6.69 8.02 14.21
C LYS A 385 7.58 7.05 13.46
N GLY A 386 8.68 7.53 12.89
CA GLY A 386 9.64 6.66 12.22
C GLY A 386 10.93 7.36 11.83
N PRO A 387 12.05 6.64 11.76
CA PRO A 387 13.37 7.24 11.55
C PRO A 387 13.58 7.72 10.11
N ASN A 388 13.07 6.94 9.15
CA ASN A 388 13.29 7.16 7.74
C ASN A 388 11.95 7.33 7.01
N GLU A 389 11.93 8.19 6.00
CA GLU A 389 10.73 8.46 5.19
C GLU A 389 10.19 7.18 4.52
N HIS A 390 11.08 6.31 4.02
CA HIS A 390 10.69 5.06 3.37
C HIS A 390 9.98 4.09 4.33
N THR A 391 10.43 4.04 5.59
CA THR A 391 9.81 3.23 6.64
C THR A 391 8.46 3.80 7.04
N ILE A 392 8.36 5.14 7.16
CA ILE A 392 7.08 5.81 7.42
C ILE A 392 6.08 5.54 6.30
N ALA A 393 6.51 5.62 5.04
CA ALA A 393 5.65 5.32 3.90
C ALA A 393 5.10 3.89 3.95
N GLN A 394 5.96 2.90 4.24
CA GLN A 394 5.54 1.51 4.41
C GLN A 394 4.52 1.34 5.56
N ILE A 395 4.77 1.96 6.72
CA ILE A 395 3.86 1.90 7.87
C ILE A 395 2.52 2.58 7.53
N LYS A 396 2.57 3.71 6.83
CA LYS A 396 1.38 4.45 6.39
C LYS A 396 0.51 3.62 5.44
N ASP A 397 1.13 2.97 4.46
CA ASP A 397 0.43 2.09 3.52
C ASP A 397 -0.18 0.90 4.28
N ALA A 398 0.57 0.27 5.19
CA ALA A 398 0.06 -0.82 6.02
C ALA A 398 -1.13 -0.41 6.93
N ILE A 399 -1.08 0.78 7.53
CA ILE A 399 -2.18 1.32 8.35
C ILE A 399 -3.42 1.59 7.49
N ARG A 400 -3.24 2.17 6.30
CA ARG A 400 -4.36 2.42 5.36
C ARG A 400 -5.11 1.12 5.05
N ASP A 401 -4.37 0.06 4.77
CA ASP A 401 -4.96 -1.22 4.41
C ASP A 401 -5.57 -1.93 5.63
N GLY A 402 -4.92 -1.86 6.79
CA GLY A 402 -5.46 -2.39 8.05
C GLY A 402 -6.78 -1.69 8.45
N VAL A 403 -6.84 -0.37 8.33
CA VAL A 403 -8.07 0.42 8.57
C VAL A 403 -9.18 0.01 7.61
N ARG A 404 -8.87 -0.19 6.33
CA ARG A 404 -9.84 -0.66 5.33
C ARG A 404 -10.30 -2.09 5.61
N ALA A 405 -9.41 -2.99 6.02
CA ALA A 405 -9.74 -4.37 6.39
C ALA A 405 -10.72 -4.43 7.58
N VAL A 406 -10.46 -3.66 8.64
CA VAL A 406 -11.39 -3.57 9.78
C VAL A 406 -12.72 -2.97 9.36
N ASN A 407 -12.72 -1.91 8.54
CA ASN A 407 -13.95 -1.30 8.04
C ASN A 407 -14.79 -2.28 7.22
N ASN A 408 -14.17 -3.05 6.33
CA ASN A 408 -14.86 -4.06 5.53
C ASN A 408 -15.52 -5.13 6.41
N ALA A 409 -14.88 -5.53 7.52
CA ALA A 409 -15.46 -6.49 8.46
C ALA A 409 -16.71 -5.93 9.15
N VAL A 410 -16.69 -4.65 9.53
CA VAL A 410 -17.82 -3.96 10.15
C VAL A 410 -18.99 -3.82 9.16
N GLU A 411 -18.71 -3.40 7.93
CA GLU A 411 -19.75 -3.19 6.91
C GLU A 411 -20.40 -4.49 6.43
N ASP A 412 -19.61 -5.55 6.21
CA ASP A 412 -20.12 -6.84 5.72
C ASP A 412 -20.82 -7.68 6.80
N LYS A 413 -20.66 -7.30 8.08
CA LYS A 413 -21.15 -8.03 9.26
C LYS A 413 -20.71 -9.51 9.28
N GLY A 414 -19.54 -9.80 8.73
CA GLY A 414 -19.03 -11.17 8.72
C GLY A 414 -17.62 -11.26 8.15
N VAL A 415 -16.97 -12.35 8.55
CA VAL A 415 -15.57 -12.67 8.22
C VAL A 415 -15.50 -14.10 7.68
N VAL A 416 -14.39 -14.41 7.02
CA VAL A 416 -14.13 -15.73 6.43
C VAL A 416 -12.83 -16.26 7.02
N PRO A 417 -12.73 -17.55 7.39
CA PRO A 417 -11.48 -18.13 7.87
C PRO A 417 -10.36 -17.97 6.82
N GLY A 418 -9.21 -17.47 7.28
CA GLY A 418 -8.05 -17.18 6.43
C GLY A 418 -7.17 -18.41 6.19
N ALA A 419 -5.85 -18.19 6.08
CA ALA A 419 -4.83 -19.24 5.89
C ALA A 419 -5.10 -20.19 4.71
N ALA A 420 -5.69 -19.66 3.63
CA ALA A 420 -6.09 -20.38 2.42
C ALA A 420 -7.18 -21.46 2.59
N ALA A 421 -7.91 -21.46 3.71
CA ALA A 421 -9.00 -22.41 3.96
C ALA A 421 -10.14 -22.28 2.94
N PHE A 422 -10.45 -21.05 2.53
CA PHE A 422 -11.43 -20.78 1.50
C PHE A 422 -11.08 -21.43 0.16
N GLU A 423 -9.85 -21.24 -0.31
CA GLU A 423 -9.38 -21.74 -1.60
C GLU A 423 -9.38 -23.26 -1.67
N LEU A 424 -9.02 -23.93 -0.57
CA LEU A 424 -9.04 -25.39 -0.45
C LEU A 424 -10.46 -25.94 -0.45
N SER A 425 -11.35 -25.35 0.35
CA SER A 425 -12.75 -25.76 0.42
C SER A 425 -13.47 -25.55 -0.93
N ALA A 426 -13.18 -24.42 -1.59
CA ALA A 426 -13.72 -24.12 -2.92
C ALA A 426 -13.20 -25.11 -3.98
N HIS A 427 -11.93 -25.51 -3.92
CA HIS A 427 -11.36 -26.54 -4.80
C HIS A 427 -12.12 -27.87 -4.69
N GLU A 428 -12.39 -28.33 -3.47
CA GLU A 428 -13.12 -29.58 -3.25
C GLU A 428 -14.59 -29.51 -3.69
N ALA A 429 -15.26 -28.40 -3.37
CA ALA A 429 -16.63 -28.17 -3.80
C ALA A 429 -16.75 -28.15 -5.33
N LEU A 430 -15.82 -27.48 -6.02
CA LEU A 430 -15.79 -27.46 -7.48
C LEU A 430 -15.48 -28.83 -8.10
N ASN A 431 -14.63 -29.63 -7.47
CA ASN A 431 -14.38 -31.01 -7.90
C ASN A 431 -15.63 -31.89 -7.79
N LYS A 432 -16.45 -31.71 -6.74
CA LYS A 432 -17.76 -32.36 -6.62
C LYS A 432 -18.73 -31.83 -7.69
N PHE A 433 -18.78 -30.52 -7.90
CA PHE A 433 -19.64 -29.85 -8.89
C PHE A 433 -19.30 -30.21 -10.34
N LYS A 434 -18.05 -30.58 -10.63
CA LYS A 434 -17.62 -31.08 -11.95
C LYS A 434 -18.46 -32.28 -12.44
N GLY A 435 -18.95 -33.11 -11.52
CA GLY A 435 -19.82 -34.25 -11.83
C GLY A 435 -21.15 -33.84 -12.45
N THR A 436 -21.74 -32.75 -11.95
CA THR A 436 -23.06 -32.22 -12.33
C THR A 436 -23.07 -31.40 -13.62
N VAL A 437 -21.98 -30.70 -13.94
CA VAL A 437 -21.88 -29.88 -15.15
C VAL A 437 -21.97 -30.76 -16.40
N LYS A 438 -22.54 -30.29 -17.51
CA LYS A 438 -22.66 -31.08 -18.76
C LYS A 438 -21.63 -30.64 -19.80
N GLY A 439 -21.18 -31.58 -20.62
CA GLY A 439 -20.36 -31.30 -21.79
C GLY A 439 -18.89 -30.94 -21.49
N ARG A 440 -18.28 -30.20 -22.43
CA ARG A 440 -16.85 -29.83 -22.40
C ARG A 440 -16.53 -28.70 -21.40
N ALA A 441 -17.54 -27.97 -20.92
CA ALA A 441 -17.38 -26.93 -19.90
C ALA A 441 -16.81 -27.48 -18.57
N LYS A 442 -16.94 -28.79 -18.31
CA LYS A 442 -16.29 -29.49 -17.19
C LYS A 442 -14.79 -29.24 -17.10
N LEU A 443 -14.13 -29.08 -18.24
CA LEU A 443 -12.68 -28.83 -18.31
C LEU A 443 -12.35 -27.41 -17.84
N GLY A 444 -13.21 -26.43 -18.13
CA GLY A 444 -13.09 -25.07 -17.61
C GLY A 444 -13.26 -25.03 -16.08
N VAL A 445 -14.25 -25.75 -15.55
CA VAL A 445 -14.45 -25.87 -14.08
C VAL A 445 -13.23 -26.52 -13.41
N GLN A 446 -12.67 -27.57 -14.02
CA GLN A 446 -11.45 -28.20 -13.50
C GLN A 446 -10.27 -27.22 -13.52
N ALA A 447 -10.04 -26.53 -14.63
CA ALA A 447 -8.97 -25.53 -14.73
C ALA A 447 -9.09 -24.43 -13.67
N PHE A 448 -10.32 -23.99 -13.39
CA PHE A 448 -10.60 -23.00 -12.35
C PHE A 448 -10.32 -23.55 -10.95
N SER A 449 -10.79 -24.77 -10.67
CA SER A 449 -10.55 -25.47 -9.41
C SER A 449 -9.04 -25.62 -9.12
N ASP A 450 -8.26 -26.05 -10.12
CA ASP A 450 -6.81 -26.24 -9.98
C ASP A 450 -6.06 -24.90 -9.80
N ALA A 451 -6.59 -23.81 -10.38
CA ALA A 451 -6.02 -22.48 -10.26
C ALA A 451 -6.19 -21.87 -8.85
N LEU A 452 -7.26 -22.20 -8.12
CA LEU A 452 -7.47 -21.71 -6.75
C LEU A 452 -6.35 -22.14 -5.80
N LEU A 453 -5.75 -23.30 -6.05
CA LEU A 453 -4.63 -23.82 -5.27
C LEU A 453 -3.34 -22.98 -5.41
N VAL A 454 -3.30 -21.94 -6.24
CA VAL A 454 -2.13 -21.05 -6.35
C VAL A 454 -1.81 -20.35 -5.04
N ILE A 455 -2.81 -19.91 -4.30
CA ILE A 455 -2.63 -19.16 -3.05
C ILE A 455 -1.95 -20.04 -1.99
N PRO A 456 -2.49 -21.23 -1.64
CA PRO A 456 -1.82 -22.10 -0.68
C PRO A 456 -0.42 -22.56 -1.16
N LYS A 457 -0.25 -22.81 -2.48
CA LYS A 457 1.07 -23.14 -3.06
C LYS A 457 2.12 -22.06 -2.80
N VAL A 458 1.77 -20.81 -3.10
CA VAL A 458 2.69 -19.67 -2.95
C VAL A 458 2.96 -19.38 -1.47
N LEU A 459 1.97 -19.55 -0.59
CA LEU A 459 2.17 -19.37 0.85
C LEU A 459 3.14 -20.41 1.44
N ALA A 460 3.01 -21.68 1.05
CA ALA A 460 3.96 -22.73 1.44
C ALA A 460 5.37 -22.48 0.87
N GLU A 461 5.46 -22.11 -0.41
CA GLU A 461 6.74 -21.80 -1.08
C GLU A 461 7.46 -20.62 -0.42
N ASN A 462 6.75 -19.52 -0.13
CA ASN A 462 7.32 -18.36 0.56
C ASN A 462 7.74 -18.69 2.00
N SER A 463 7.15 -19.71 2.61
CA SER A 463 7.48 -20.17 3.95
C SER A 463 8.67 -21.14 3.98
N GLY A 464 9.14 -21.58 2.81
CA GLY A 464 10.24 -22.55 2.66
C GLY A 464 9.82 -24.00 2.90
N LEU A 465 8.52 -24.27 2.93
CA LEU A 465 7.95 -25.61 3.13
C LEU A 465 7.82 -26.35 1.80
N ASP A 466 7.76 -27.69 1.85
CA ASP A 466 7.44 -28.45 0.64
C ASP A 466 5.96 -28.24 0.26
N VAL A 467 5.75 -27.78 -0.97
CA VAL A 467 4.43 -27.38 -1.45
C VAL A 467 3.50 -28.57 -1.64
N GLN A 468 4.01 -29.74 -2.01
CA GLN A 468 3.15 -30.91 -2.26
C GLN A 468 2.73 -31.57 -0.96
N ASP A 469 3.68 -31.80 -0.05
CA ASP A 469 3.42 -32.48 1.21
C ASP A 469 2.43 -31.68 2.08
N THR A 470 2.61 -30.36 2.17
CA THR A 470 1.71 -29.48 2.93
C THR A 470 0.29 -29.46 2.34
N LEU A 471 0.15 -29.39 1.02
CA LEU A 471 -1.17 -29.41 0.38
C LEU A 471 -1.90 -30.73 0.60
N ILE A 472 -1.20 -31.86 0.47
CA ILE A 472 -1.79 -33.18 0.66
C ILE A 472 -2.26 -33.32 2.12
N ALA A 473 -1.41 -32.96 3.08
CA ALA A 473 -1.77 -33.01 4.51
C ALA A 473 -3.03 -32.19 4.83
N VAL A 474 -3.13 -30.96 4.29
CA VAL A 474 -4.29 -30.10 4.54
C VAL A 474 -5.55 -30.60 3.82
N GLN A 475 -5.41 -31.14 2.60
CA GLN A 475 -6.53 -31.75 1.88
C GLN A 475 -7.07 -33.00 2.59
N GLU A 476 -6.19 -33.88 3.07
CA GLU A 476 -6.58 -35.06 3.84
C GLU A 476 -7.30 -34.67 5.13
N GLU A 477 -6.78 -33.69 5.88
CA GLU A 477 -7.39 -33.24 7.12
C GLU A 477 -8.75 -32.56 6.88
N HIS A 478 -8.88 -31.77 5.82
CA HIS A 478 -10.16 -31.16 5.44
C HIS A 478 -11.21 -32.23 5.09
N GLN A 479 -10.82 -33.29 4.37
CA GLN A 479 -11.73 -34.39 4.03
C GLN A 479 -12.14 -35.23 5.23
N ASN A 480 -11.23 -35.44 6.18
CA ASN A 480 -11.48 -36.23 7.39
C ASN A 480 -12.34 -35.49 8.40
N SER A 481 -12.03 -34.21 8.65
CA SER A 481 -12.69 -33.40 9.67
C SER A 481 -13.99 -32.75 9.19
N GLY A 482 -14.09 -32.45 7.89
CA GLY A 482 -15.17 -31.63 7.32
C GLY A 482 -15.19 -30.18 7.85
N MET A 483 -14.16 -29.76 8.60
CA MET A 483 -13.98 -28.41 9.13
C MET A 483 -13.16 -27.55 8.17
N PHE A 484 -13.23 -26.23 8.27
CA PHE A 484 -12.40 -25.34 7.45
C PHE A 484 -10.96 -25.33 7.97
N VAL A 485 -10.08 -26.05 7.28
CA VAL A 485 -8.66 -26.20 7.63
C VAL A 485 -7.82 -25.29 6.74
N GLY A 486 -6.86 -24.59 7.34
CA GLY A 486 -5.86 -23.77 6.66
C GLY A 486 -4.44 -24.29 6.88
N ILE A 487 -3.47 -23.57 6.33
CA ILE A 487 -2.04 -23.92 6.39
C ILE A 487 -1.35 -23.08 7.47
N ASP A 488 -0.64 -23.74 8.40
CA ASP A 488 0.31 -23.05 9.26
C ASP A 488 1.61 -22.77 8.49
N LEU A 489 2.02 -21.51 8.48
CA LEU A 489 3.23 -21.06 7.78
C LEU A 489 4.50 -21.34 8.57
N PHE A 490 4.41 -21.70 9.85
CA PHE A 490 5.57 -22.05 10.68
C PHE A 490 5.90 -23.53 10.62
N SER A 491 4.92 -24.39 10.92
CA SER A 491 5.08 -25.85 10.94
C SER A 491 4.85 -26.51 9.58
N GLY A 492 3.97 -25.95 8.75
CA GLY A 492 3.45 -26.63 7.55
C GLY A 492 2.35 -27.65 7.83
N GLU A 493 1.89 -27.74 9.07
CA GLU A 493 0.80 -28.64 9.46
C GLU A 493 -0.58 -28.00 9.20
N PRO A 494 -1.63 -28.82 9.02
CA PRO A 494 -3.00 -28.34 8.95
C PRO A 494 -3.42 -27.70 10.28
N MET A 495 -4.03 -26.51 10.22
CA MET A 495 -4.52 -25.78 11.39
C MET A 495 -5.94 -25.26 11.18
N LEU A 496 -6.69 -25.05 12.26
CA LEU A 496 -8.00 -24.41 12.21
C LEU A 496 -7.84 -22.88 12.30
N PRO A 497 -8.13 -22.10 11.23
CA PRO A 497 -7.88 -20.66 11.22
C PRO A 497 -8.71 -19.89 12.25
N GLU A 498 -9.89 -20.41 12.61
CA GLU A 498 -10.79 -19.79 13.58
C GLU A 498 -10.17 -19.74 14.98
N GLN A 499 -9.43 -20.79 15.37
CA GLN A 499 -8.81 -20.90 16.69
C GLN A 499 -7.58 -20.00 16.82
N GLU A 500 -6.79 -19.88 15.75
CA GLU A 500 -5.63 -18.99 15.69
C GLU A 500 -6.01 -17.52 15.42
N GLY A 501 -7.29 -17.25 15.17
CA GLY A 501 -7.79 -15.90 14.89
C GLY A 501 -7.28 -15.34 13.56
N ILE A 502 -7.10 -16.17 12.53
CA ILE A 502 -6.69 -15.73 11.20
C ILE A 502 -7.95 -15.55 10.34
N TRP A 503 -8.29 -14.30 10.04
CA TRP A 503 -9.53 -13.93 9.37
C TRP A 503 -9.26 -13.08 8.12
N ASP A 504 -9.96 -13.43 7.03
CA ASP A 504 -10.03 -12.67 5.80
C ASP A 504 -11.41 -11.98 5.68
N ASN A 505 -11.45 -10.84 4.99
CA ASN A 505 -12.72 -10.15 4.72
C ASN A 505 -13.52 -10.84 3.61
N TYR A 506 -14.84 -10.96 3.82
CA TYR A 506 -15.77 -11.51 2.84
C TYR A 506 -15.74 -10.70 1.51
N ARG A 507 -15.82 -9.37 1.57
CA ARG A 507 -15.75 -8.50 0.38
C ARG A 507 -14.52 -8.72 -0.47
N VAL A 508 -13.35 -8.90 0.16
CA VAL A 508 -12.07 -9.08 -0.52
C VAL A 508 -12.12 -10.34 -1.37
N LYS A 509 -12.51 -11.49 -0.79
CA LYS A 509 -12.62 -12.77 -1.49
C LYS A 509 -13.68 -12.76 -2.60
N ARG A 510 -14.85 -12.16 -2.32
CA ARG A 510 -15.93 -12.03 -3.30
C ARG A 510 -15.48 -11.24 -4.54
N GLN A 511 -14.88 -10.07 -4.32
CA GLN A 511 -14.44 -9.21 -5.41
C GLN A 511 -13.25 -9.81 -6.17
N PHE A 512 -12.32 -10.44 -5.45
CA PHE A 512 -11.18 -11.19 -6.00
C PHE A 512 -11.62 -12.22 -7.05
N ILE A 513 -12.57 -13.09 -6.71
CA ILE A 513 -13.08 -14.15 -7.61
C ILE A 513 -13.76 -13.53 -8.84
N HIS A 514 -14.60 -12.51 -8.62
CA HIS A 514 -15.33 -11.83 -9.70
C HIS A 514 -14.39 -11.15 -10.70
N LEU A 515 -13.45 -10.33 -10.21
CA LEU A 515 -12.53 -9.57 -11.06
C LEU A 515 -11.60 -10.50 -11.83
N ALA A 516 -11.01 -11.48 -11.15
CA ALA A 516 -10.08 -12.39 -11.78
C ALA A 516 -10.74 -13.22 -12.89
N THR A 517 -11.95 -13.74 -12.65
CA THR A 517 -12.70 -14.53 -13.64
C THR A 517 -13.05 -13.69 -14.86
N THR A 518 -13.57 -12.48 -14.63
CA THR A 518 -14.01 -11.57 -15.71
C THR A 518 -12.83 -11.20 -16.60
N LEU A 519 -11.70 -10.82 -15.98
CA LEU A 519 -10.52 -10.41 -16.72
C LEU A 519 -9.86 -11.57 -17.46
N ALA A 520 -9.72 -12.74 -16.82
CA ALA A 520 -9.17 -13.93 -17.47
C ALA A 520 -10.03 -14.37 -18.67
N SER A 521 -11.35 -14.37 -18.52
CA SER A 521 -12.27 -14.69 -19.61
C SER A 521 -12.14 -13.70 -20.78
N GLN A 522 -12.01 -12.41 -20.50
CA GLN A 522 -11.79 -11.40 -21.54
C GLN A 522 -10.46 -11.63 -22.26
N LEU A 523 -9.37 -11.89 -21.52
CA LEU A 523 -8.04 -12.14 -22.10
C LEU A 523 -7.99 -13.40 -22.96
N LEU A 524 -8.70 -14.46 -22.58
CA LEU A 524 -8.78 -15.70 -23.37
C LEU A 524 -9.51 -15.53 -24.69
N LEU A 525 -10.44 -14.58 -24.77
CA LEU A 525 -11.22 -14.29 -25.99
C LEU A 525 -10.52 -13.32 -26.95
N VAL A 526 -9.31 -12.84 -26.62
CA VAL A 526 -8.55 -11.96 -27.51
C VAL A 526 -7.82 -12.79 -28.57
N ASP A 527 -8.29 -12.69 -29.82
CA ASP A 527 -7.66 -13.39 -30.95
C ASP A 527 -6.43 -12.62 -31.51
N GLU A 528 -6.53 -11.30 -31.64
CA GLU A 528 -5.48 -10.47 -32.22
C GLU A 528 -5.23 -9.18 -31.41
N VAL A 529 -3.94 -8.83 -31.25
CA VAL A 529 -3.52 -7.54 -30.69
C VAL A 529 -2.95 -6.68 -31.81
N MET A 530 -3.76 -5.74 -32.30
CA MET A 530 -3.33 -4.81 -33.35
C MET A 530 -2.71 -3.55 -32.75
N ARG A 531 -1.44 -3.29 -33.07
CA ARG A 531 -0.79 -2.02 -32.76
C ARG A 531 -0.91 -1.09 -33.97
N ALA A 532 -1.97 -0.29 -34.02
CA ALA A 532 -2.18 0.70 -35.07
C ALA A 532 -1.81 2.12 -34.57
N GLY A 533 -0.88 2.77 -35.26
CA GLY A 533 -0.50 4.16 -35.02
C GLY A 533 0.67 4.56 -35.89
N LYS A 534 0.58 5.71 -36.58
CA LYS A 534 1.75 6.32 -37.23
C LYS A 534 2.75 6.65 -36.13
N GLN A 535 3.97 6.15 -36.21
CA GLN A 535 5.08 6.79 -35.51
C GLN A 535 5.04 8.26 -35.94
N MET A 536 4.75 9.16 -35.00
CA MET A 536 5.03 10.59 -35.18
C MET A 536 6.56 10.73 -35.21
N GLY A 537 7.16 10.30 -36.33
CA GLY A 537 8.51 10.64 -36.71
C GLY A 537 8.55 12.14 -36.99
N GLY A 538 9.54 12.79 -36.42
CA GLY A 538 9.76 14.23 -36.49
C GLY A 538 9.65 14.80 -37.91
N GLY A 539 9.20 16.04 -37.96
CA GLY A 539 9.01 16.78 -39.20
C GLY A 539 10.29 16.85 -40.05
N GLY A 540 10.10 16.63 -41.34
CA GLY A 540 11.13 16.75 -42.37
C GLY A 540 10.53 16.66 -43.78
N MET A 541 9.99 17.79 -44.24
CA MET A 541 9.88 18.29 -45.63
C MET A 541 9.26 17.42 -46.76
N GLN A 542 8.04 17.85 -47.15
CA GLN A 542 7.31 17.91 -48.44
C GLN A 542 7.43 16.90 -49.61
N PRO A 543 6.35 16.77 -50.43
CA PRO A 543 6.17 15.74 -51.44
C PRO A 543 6.53 16.20 -52.87
N GLU A 544 6.98 15.28 -53.72
CA GLU A 544 6.79 15.42 -55.19
C GLU A 544 6.33 14.11 -55.83
N HIS A 545 5.44 14.29 -56.80
CA HIS A 545 4.73 13.26 -57.56
C HIS A 545 5.63 12.44 -58.47
N SER A 546 5.36 11.13 -58.57
CA SER A 546 5.06 10.51 -59.87
C SER A 546 4.31 9.19 -59.71
N ARG A 547 3.22 9.05 -60.45
CA ARG A 547 2.47 7.80 -60.62
C ARG A 547 3.26 6.86 -61.52
N SER A 548 3.37 5.59 -61.15
CA SER A 548 3.16 4.49 -62.11
C SER A 548 2.87 3.19 -61.37
N THR A 549 1.75 2.59 -61.74
CA THR A 549 1.41 1.18 -61.53
C THR A 549 2.40 0.28 -62.25
N SER A 550 2.99 -0.70 -61.57
CA SER A 550 3.38 -1.96 -62.19
C SER A 550 3.47 -3.10 -61.17
N THR A 551 2.59 -4.07 -61.38
CA THR A 551 2.76 -5.47 -61.02
C THR A 551 4.08 -5.98 -61.59
N PHE A 552 4.99 -6.55 -60.79
CA PHE A 552 5.96 -7.50 -61.33
C PHE A 552 6.38 -8.57 -60.31
N LEU A 553 6.36 -9.80 -60.84
CA LEU A 553 6.81 -11.05 -60.28
C LEU A 553 8.31 -11.03 -59.96
N ALA A 554 8.66 -11.93 -59.02
CA ALA A 554 10.01 -12.36 -58.73
C ALA A 554 10.77 -12.81 -59.97
N THR A 555 12.02 -12.34 -60.12
CA THR A 555 13.24 -13.14 -60.29
C THR A 555 14.43 -12.19 -60.40
N SER A 556 15.44 -12.33 -59.53
CA SER A 556 16.84 -12.54 -59.91
C SER A 556 17.73 -12.36 -58.68
N SER A 557 18.46 -13.42 -58.38
CA SER A 557 19.65 -13.41 -57.55
C SER A 557 20.67 -12.42 -58.10
N ASP A 558 21.17 -11.52 -57.27
CA ASP A 558 22.54 -11.04 -57.40
C ASP A 558 23.12 -10.66 -56.03
N SER A 559 24.31 -11.19 -55.81
CA SER A 559 25.09 -11.13 -54.58
C SER A 559 25.84 -9.80 -54.51
N ALA A 560 25.45 -8.89 -53.60
CA ALA A 560 26.36 -7.91 -52.98
C ALA A 560 25.66 -7.03 -51.92
N THR A 561 25.19 -7.60 -50.80
CA THR A 561 25.01 -6.82 -49.54
C THR A 561 24.98 -7.71 -48.30
N VAL A 562 25.88 -8.68 -48.22
CA VAL A 562 26.19 -9.43 -46.99
C VAL A 562 27.57 -8.98 -46.52
N ARG A 563 27.66 -7.75 -46.00
CA ARG A 563 28.83 -7.22 -45.31
C ARG A 563 28.51 -5.93 -44.57
N LEU A 564 27.55 -5.98 -43.65
CA LEU A 564 27.48 -5.08 -42.51
C LEU A 564 26.40 -5.59 -41.54
N VAL A 565 26.71 -5.55 -40.25
CA VAL A 565 25.86 -5.94 -39.12
C VAL A 565 25.83 -7.44 -38.81
N LEU A 566 27.00 -8.07 -38.83
CA LEU A 566 27.31 -9.27 -38.03
C LEU A 566 28.74 -9.13 -37.49
N SER A 567 28.96 -8.10 -36.68
CA SER A 567 30.17 -7.92 -35.87
C SER A 567 29.90 -6.91 -34.76
N MET A 568 29.45 -7.38 -33.60
CA MET A 568 29.76 -6.85 -32.26
C MET A 568 29.08 -7.75 -31.20
N LEU A 569 29.36 -9.04 -31.28
CA LEU A 569 29.12 -10.00 -30.21
C LEU A 569 30.38 -10.87 -30.10
N SER A 570 31.35 -10.37 -29.33
CA SER A 570 32.49 -11.13 -28.84
C SER A 570 33.14 -10.35 -27.69
N LEU A 571 33.45 -11.07 -26.59
CA LEU A 571 33.90 -10.66 -25.25
C LEU A 571 32.72 -10.64 -24.25
N VAL A 572 32.58 -11.51 -23.25
CA VAL A 572 33.54 -12.37 -22.52
C VAL A 572 32.80 -13.59 -21.94
N ARG A 573 33.33 -14.79 -22.18
CA ARG A 573 33.24 -15.94 -21.27
C ARG A 573 34.63 -16.54 -21.24
N ILE A 574 35.23 -16.69 -20.05
CA ILE A 574 35.97 -17.87 -19.59
C ILE A 574 36.62 -17.61 -18.21
N SER A 575 36.32 -18.56 -17.31
CA SER A 575 37.09 -19.11 -16.19
C SER A 575 37.40 -18.32 -14.92
N ASP A 576 36.76 -18.81 -13.85
CA ASP A 576 37.35 -19.36 -12.63
C ASP A 576 38.87 -19.31 -12.42
N ARG A 577 39.19 -19.06 -11.14
CA ARG A 577 40.39 -19.39 -10.35
C ARG A 577 41.64 -18.49 -10.47
N THR A 578 41.91 -17.90 -9.30
CA THR A 578 43.21 -17.81 -8.61
C THR A 578 44.28 -16.83 -9.11
N LEU A 579 44.96 -16.25 -8.11
CA LEU A 579 46.15 -15.39 -8.16
C LEU A 579 45.95 -13.95 -8.65
N CYS A 580 46.03 -13.01 -7.72
CA CYS A 580 47.09 -11.99 -7.82
C CYS A 580 47.41 -11.41 -6.44
N ALA A 581 48.43 -12.00 -5.81
CA ALA A 581 49.30 -11.27 -4.90
C ALA A 581 50.23 -10.38 -5.73
N SER A 582 50.25 -9.07 -5.46
CA SER A 582 51.39 -8.23 -5.84
C SER A 582 51.60 -7.09 -4.84
N LYS A 583 52.54 -7.35 -3.94
CA LYS A 583 53.47 -6.45 -3.25
C LYS A 583 53.30 -4.94 -3.51
N THR A 584 52.96 -4.21 -2.45
CA THR A 584 53.54 -2.90 -2.15
C THR A 584 54.15 -2.95 -0.74
N LYS A 585 55.38 -2.45 -0.60
CA LYS A 585 56.18 -2.47 0.63
C LYS A 585 55.74 -1.38 1.60
N LYS A 586 55.68 -1.77 2.88
CA LYS A 586 56.00 -1.04 4.13
C LYS A 586 55.25 0.27 4.41
N THR A 587 54.40 0.24 5.45
CA THR A 587 54.72 0.75 6.80
C THR A 587 53.78 0.08 7.82
N ASP A 588 54.33 -0.27 8.97
CA ASP A 588 53.73 -1.00 10.08
C ASP A 588 52.55 -0.25 10.73
N GLU A 589 51.51 -0.97 11.14
CA GLU A 589 50.98 -0.98 12.53
C GLU A 589 49.81 -1.97 12.67
N HIS A 590 49.87 -2.76 13.74
CA HIS A 590 48.94 -3.83 14.09
C HIS A 590 47.60 -3.29 14.60
N PHE A 591 46.48 -3.70 13.99
CA PHE A 591 45.19 -3.82 14.68
C PHE A 591 44.39 -4.99 14.10
N ALA A 592 44.31 -6.09 14.84
CA ALA A 592 43.50 -7.24 14.50
C ALA A 592 42.04 -6.97 14.90
N CYS A 593 41.18 -6.71 13.92
CA CYS A 593 39.73 -6.83 14.07
C CYS A 593 39.24 -8.01 13.23
N ARG A 594 38.78 -9.06 13.93
CA ARG A 594 38.02 -10.18 13.35
C ARG A 594 36.71 -9.60 12.81
N VAL A 595 36.54 -9.63 11.49
CA VAL A 595 35.24 -9.38 10.84
C VAL A 595 34.71 -10.74 10.42
N ASP A 596 33.68 -11.21 11.12
CA ASP A 596 32.90 -12.37 10.72
C ASP A 596 32.12 -12.02 9.44
N VAL A 597 32.40 -12.75 8.37
CA VAL A 597 31.75 -12.57 7.06
C VAL A 597 30.41 -13.31 7.07
N TYR A 598 29.33 -12.58 7.33
CA TYR A 598 27.97 -13.06 7.06
C TYR A 598 27.72 -13.09 5.54
N THR A 599 27.36 -14.25 5.00
CA THR A 599 27.05 -14.43 3.58
C THR A 599 25.60 -14.02 3.31
N LEU A 600 25.38 -12.76 2.92
CA LEU A 600 24.10 -12.29 2.38
C LEU A 600 23.94 -12.79 0.94
N THR A 601 22.96 -13.67 0.70
CA THR A 601 22.59 -14.14 -0.63
C THR A 601 21.63 -13.14 -1.28
N HIS A 602 22.17 -12.16 -2.02
CA HIS A 602 21.36 -11.27 -2.85
C HIS A 602 21.11 -11.85 -4.24
N ARG A 603 19.84 -11.88 -4.68
CA ARG A 603 19.45 -12.19 -6.06
C ARG A 603 19.15 -10.88 -6.78
N ILE A 604 20.06 -10.46 -7.68
CA ILE A 604 19.89 -9.24 -8.49
C ILE A 604 19.33 -9.65 -9.85
N ARG A 605 18.11 -9.21 -10.19
CA ARG A 605 17.57 -9.29 -11.56
C ARG A 605 17.60 -7.90 -12.20
N ARG A 606 18.12 -7.81 -13.42
CA ARG A 606 18.05 -6.60 -14.26
C ARG A 606 16.95 -6.81 -15.30
N GLU A 607 15.91 -6.00 -15.22
CA GLU A 607 14.90 -5.86 -16.28
C GLU A 607 14.82 -4.39 -16.71
N GLU A 608 14.50 -4.17 -17.98
CA GLU A 608 14.70 -2.93 -18.73
C GLU A 608 14.14 -1.67 -18.03
N GLY A 609 15.02 -0.95 -17.32
CA GLY A 609 14.75 0.39 -16.77
C GLY A 609 14.70 0.50 -15.23
N ALA A 610 14.70 -0.62 -14.49
CA ALA A 610 14.71 -0.60 -13.02
C ALA A 610 15.55 -1.75 -12.43
N VAL A 611 16.26 -1.48 -11.34
CA VAL A 611 16.99 -2.50 -10.57
C VAL A 611 16.12 -2.90 -9.39
N VAL A 612 15.58 -4.12 -9.39
CA VAL A 612 14.84 -4.69 -8.26
C VAL A 612 15.83 -5.51 -7.43
N ILE A 613 16.02 -5.11 -6.17
CA ILE A 613 16.85 -5.84 -5.21
C ILE A 613 15.91 -6.54 -4.23
N GLU A 614 16.03 -7.87 -4.17
CA GLU A 614 15.35 -8.68 -3.15
C GLU A 614 16.21 -8.74 -1.90
N VAL A 615 15.64 -8.35 -0.75
CA VAL A 615 16.30 -8.43 0.55
C VAL A 615 15.65 -9.56 1.34
N GLY A 616 16.41 -10.63 1.58
CA GLY A 616 15.97 -11.74 2.44
C GLY A 616 16.06 -11.35 3.92
N GLY A 617 15.03 -11.66 4.70
CA GLY A 617 15.05 -11.51 6.15
C GLY A 617 15.96 -12.54 6.81
N VAL A 618 16.63 -12.14 7.89
CA VAL A 618 17.54 -13.01 8.67
C VAL A 618 16.71 -13.97 9.52
N GLY A 619 16.69 -15.25 9.14
CA GLY A 619 16.23 -16.32 10.02
C GLY A 619 17.30 -16.64 11.06
N ALA A 620 16.99 -16.47 12.34
CA ALA A 620 17.84 -16.97 13.43
C ALA A 620 17.85 -18.51 13.40
N PRO A 621 19.02 -19.18 13.52
CA PRO A 621 19.05 -20.63 13.59
C PRO A 621 18.48 -21.12 14.92
N ALA A 622 17.47 -21.99 14.85
CA ALA A 622 17.04 -22.81 15.97
C ALA A 622 18.17 -23.78 16.36
N GLY A 623 18.54 -23.77 17.62
CA GLY A 623 19.50 -24.70 18.19
C GLY A 623 19.01 -25.20 19.55
N ASP A 624 18.65 -26.48 19.59
CA ASP A 624 18.46 -27.25 20.82
C ASP A 624 19.75 -27.26 21.64
N ALA A 625 19.66 -26.83 22.91
CA ALA A 625 20.48 -27.35 24.01
C ALA A 625 19.88 -26.92 25.35
N ALA A 626 19.26 -27.88 26.04
CA ALA A 626 18.93 -27.80 27.44
C ALA A 626 20.19 -28.01 28.32
N ALA A 627 20.10 -27.48 29.55
CA ALA A 627 20.83 -27.87 30.78
C ALA A 627 22.25 -27.32 31.04
N ALA A 628 22.31 -26.22 31.82
CA ALA A 628 23.18 -25.91 32.97
C ALA A 628 22.89 -24.43 33.33
N GLY A 629 22.45 -24.01 34.51
CA GLY A 629 22.83 -24.38 35.86
C GLY A 629 23.41 -23.12 36.53
N GLU A 630 22.57 -22.42 37.31
CA GLU A 630 22.80 -21.50 38.46
C GLU A 630 24.01 -20.54 38.56
N ASP A 631 23.74 -19.46 39.31
CA ASP A 631 24.65 -18.49 39.96
C ASP A 631 25.25 -17.32 39.14
N ALA A 632 24.70 -16.12 39.34
CA ALA A 632 25.33 -15.10 40.22
C ALA A 632 24.58 -13.76 40.15
N ALA A 633 24.11 -13.32 41.32
CA ALA A 633 23.61 -11.97 41.56
C ALA A 633 24.74 -11.03 42.03
N ALA A 634 24.57 -9.75 41.69
CA ALA A 634 25.01 -8.55 42.43
C ALA A 634 26.48 -8.07 42.39
N VAL A 635 26.60 -6.77 42.69
CA VAL A 635 27.78 -5.89 42.90
C VAL A 635 28.32 -5.21 41.62
N GLY A 636 28.43 -3.88 41.49
CA GLY A 636 28.16 -2.76 42.38
C GLY A 636 28.43 -1.41 41.67
N ARG A 637 27.79 -0.35 42.15
CA ARG A 637 28.07 1.07 41.84
C ARG A 637 29.53 1.42 42.17
N VAL A 638 30.17 2.30 41.39
CA VAL A 638 30.91 3.51 41.87
C VAL A 638 30.98 4.56 40.74
N ALA A 639 30.80 5.82 41.15
CA ALA A 639 31.06 7.13 40.50
C ALA A 639 32.16 7.18 39.42
N GLY A 640 32.14 8.04 38.40
CA GLY A 640 31.74 9.45 38.35
C GLY A 640 32.99 10.31 38.19
N HIS A 641 33.17 10.96 37.03
CA HIS A 641 33.72 12.31 36.94
C HIS A 641 33.61 12.87 35.51
N ASP A 642 33.35 14.17 35.52
CA ASP A 642 33.22 15.15 34.44
C ASP A 642 34.36 15.19 33.43
N GLY A 643 34.09 15.83 32.29
CA GLY A 643 35.03 16.82 31.79
C GLY A 643 35.16 16.95 30.27
N ALA A 644 34.55 18.02 29.76
CA ALA A 644 35.07 18.90 28.71
C ALA A 644 35.06 18.42 27.24
N ALA A 645 34.09 19.00 26.51
CA ALA A 645 34.32 19.86 25.35
C ALA A 645 35.57 19.61 24.48
N ARG A 646 35.33 19.17 23.25
CA ARG A 646 35.79 19.85 22.03
C ARG A 646 34.95 19.44 20.84
#